data_AF-A0A934GTP3-F1
#
_entry.id   AF-A0A934GTP3-F1
#
_cell.length_a   1.000
_cell.length_b   1.000
_cell.length_c   1.000
_cell.angle_alpha   90.00
_cell.angle_beta   90.00
_cell.angle_gamma   90.00
#
_symmetry.space_group_name_H-M   'P 1'
#
loop_
_entity.id
_entity.type
_entity.pdbx_description
1 polymer ?
#
loop_
_entity_poly.entity_id
_entity_poly.type
_entity_poly.pdbx_seq_one_letter_code
_entity_poly.pdbx_strand_id
1 'polypeptide(L)'
;MSFFKNLTNAFQKQPPVLRLLPAHEGILLSFLVNGRPLSHHEITETRFLKQFPQPFVDFLRGNPARYSDGYLIPLPSALNLLTYLKANVADVFGFDCAAVEALQVVNLPSGFQVKWHYFSSDQSLHRELIGADAHLGAGWFRKGQQIWRLGESLPEALIPWISSSHIPGTYIYRFVAEILPSIQHLHLPLTCDVAVEKNWKITLQIINATPKSLDVRLDVSPPNLLNGLARLDDTHMINGNQLWAGLGVLLTNRFLRMAQHPNLIGQFTGVEILEFIQDDIAPHAEKLSVDLSRLRHIYSILDSSQLRVLWKLAHYLEGGIGGYRAVPYFASSQAVILISTLYQAAINGKRFFEATTGWIEITPTFKLQLLERIQQGYGEFTLTPLERLGTNCQRLDHAHLTPPEFLPISGQGDLEKAENFLEIMRQMGLPAAFVGLQYDAPAILARICKRLYQDASNAKILWIAPRKQRATIQEALKKERMASKVQVRSPDEVLPKQTIEWTLIIFQEAHILSAGASFVRHYAPLKRLWTVGTLSKWKGNRPPESLLSLFQLPSEATGAFQSRCIQEYGDQQEGLLSRLTSPFRKILTIAPTETDSDSVPIPPRMTSATPKKVPPSPNTIEGVFRPSFEAPVIRVTTEKQNFASLARHYAHRTENQAELVPFMQYWPSYDAMSSAQQRWYFYWRTQLRAGNFLATDTSYLFVHIYETINLAGFNTPQEAFDHLVRFWQHYRALTPKLDNYLVDWLADFVIVHRLPMTALDWYGRALQLGTISGDTELSIEAWLKSGADFTHIPNPLLFQIAQYVPTKSKFYADNNQNGRLDNAYRKGLTIIDDLSRQATNRSFLETHQPSQTRRIERAPFASALHEYGNAPINIADVHPWLASAGLSEQIKSILKYTENIIREQVGEKSKLRGIILPPEWKTALDKGFAPEAPRRAVVIDLQKATELINHGKEIQGRFDSTEPESETIPQAAPNIPLPEIEVIKPAAISIQHPADAPSHLLSQLAEVQAVIGNFDGPVAKLLHALMEQNWQAPASNLETVLPGQFINVLLDDINGRAYDQVGDALIFDEDGLWIVTEDYRDEIEYLLEHQETPSTSPAIDTPSTPVATDAYVELGEELGAFAQAMKAHHWEALAALLAGVDINARLEAIARGVHLTASRLVDDINDFALNTLGDIVIDSGADTPMVEEEDIEGLTQLLVWASSKSLLEL
;
A
#
# COMPACT_ATOMS: atom_id res chain seq x y z
N MET A 1 39.03 -55.89 -2.88
CA MET A 1 38.66 -57.17 -2.22
C MET A 1 38.12 -57.00 -0.81
N SER A 2 38.79 -56.33 0.14
CA SER A 2 38.28 -56.13 1.52
C SER A 2 36.84 -55.61 1.59
N PHE A 3 36.49 -54.67 0.72
CA PHE A 3 35.15 -54.06 0.60
C PHE A 3 34.01 -55.08 0.42
N PHE A 4 34.23 -56.16 -0.34
CA PHE A 4 33.21 -57.18 -0.61
C PHE A 4 32.93 -58.09 0.59
N LYS A 5 33.83 -58.15 1.57
CA LYS A 5 33.73 -59.07 2.71
C LYS A 5 32.68 -58.65 3.75
N ASN A 6 32.16 -57.42 3.66
CA ASN A 6 31.10 -56.91 4.54
C ASN A 6 29.68 -57.11 3.97
N LEU A 7 29.53 -57.25 2.63
CA LEU A 7 28.24 -57.48 1.98
C LEU A 7 27.55 -58.76 2.47
N THR A 8 28.33 -59.82 2.71
CA THR A 8 27.87 -61.12 3.19
C THR A 8 27.26 -61.10 4.61
N ASN A 9 27.54 -60.06 5.40
CA ASN A 9 26.99 -59.89 6.75
C ASN A 9 25.68 -59.08 6.77
N ALA A 10 25.39 -58.29 5.73
CA ALA A 10 24.19 -57.46 5.66
C ALA A 10 22.96 -58.26 5.20
N PHE A 11 23.11 -59.08 4.16
CA PHE A 11 22.05 -59.93 3.62
C PHE A 11 22.28 -61.39 4.01
N GLN A 12 21.68 -61.81 5.13
CA GLN A 12 21.94 -63.12 5.72
C GLN A 12 21.60 -64.27 4.74
N LYS A 13 22.66 -64.90 4.21
CA LYS A 13 22.70 -66.17 3.45
C LYS A 13 22.26 -66.17 1.97
N GLN A 14 21.70 -65.11 1.38
CA GLN A 14 21.48 -65.05 -0.08
C GLN A 14 21.70 -63.63 -0.65
N PRO A 15 22.25 -63.50 -1.89
CA PRO A 15 22.40 -62.21 -2.55
C PRO A 15 21.05 -61.69 -3.11
N PRO A 16 20.88 -60.37 -3.25
CA PRO A 16 19.72 -59.78 -3.92
C PRO A 16 19.64 -60.21 -5.40
N VAL A 17 18.42 -60.35 -5.92
CA VAL A 17 18.15 -60.73 -7.31
C VAL A 17 17.45 -59.58 -8.04
N LEU A 18 18.03 -59.14 -9.16
CA LEU A 18 17.44 -58.14 -10.04
C LEU A 18 16.65 -58.87 -11.14
N ARG A 19 15.34 -58.63 -11.19
CA ARG A 19 14.39 -59.28 -12.09
C ARG A 19 13.95 -58.33 -13.19
N LEU A 20 13.91 -58.81 -14.44
CA LEU A 20 13.26 -58.14 -15.56
C LEU A 20 12.20 -59.06 -16.16
N LEU A 21 10.93 -58.63 -16.16
CA LEU A 21 9.83 -59.36 -16.79
C LEU A 21 9.12 -58.48 -17.84
N PRO A 22 8.84 -58.99 -19.06
CA PRO A 22 8.07 -58.24 -20.05
C PRO A 22 6.58 -58.20 -19.69
N ALA A 23 6.10 -56.99 -19.37
CA ALA A 23 4.74 -56.67 -18.93
C ALA A 23 3.85 -56.21 -20.11
N HIS A 24 2.68 -55.60 -19.84
CA HIS A 24 1.77 -55.12 -20.89
C HIS A 24 2.21 -53.81 -21.55
N GLU A 25 2.87 -52.91 -20.80
CA GLU A 25 3.24 -51.55 -21.24
C GLU A 25 4.75 -51.25 -21.12
N GLY A 26 5.59 -52.29 -21.08
CA GLY A 26 7.04 -52.17 -20.92
C GLY A 26 7.69 -53.41 -20.34
N ILE A 27 8.92 -53.26 -19.87
CA ILE A 27 9.62 -54.24 -19.04
C ILE A 27 9.50 -53.78 -17.58
N LEU A 28 9.01 -54.67 -16.70
CA LEU A 28 8.99 -54.44 -15.27
C LEU A 28 10.36 -54.83 -14.67
N LEU A 29 11.04 -53.85 -14.09
CA LEU A 29 12.28 -53.97 -13.34
C LEU A 29 11.97 -54.03 -11.84
N SER A 30 12.29 -55.15 -11.20
CA SER A 30 12.05 -55.40 -9.77
C SER A 30 13.32 -55.84 -9.07
N PHE A 31 13.54 -55.39 -7.83
CA PHE A 31 14.62 -55.84 -6.96
C PHE A 31 14.06 -56.78 -5.90
N LEU A 32 14.65 -57.97 -5.76
CA LEU A 32 14.16 -59.02 -4.88
C LEU A 32 15.18 -59.33 -3.79
N VAL A 33 14.73 -59.40 -2.53
CA VAL A 33 15.51 -59.91 -1.39
C VAL A 33 14.71 -61.06 -0.76
N ASN A 34 15.33 -62.24 -0.65
CA ASN A 34 14.69 -63.47 -0.16
C ASN A 34 13.35 -63.79 -0.88
N GLY A 35 13.22 -63.41 -2.15
CA GLY A 35 12.01 -63.61 -2.98
C GLY A 35 10.94 -62.52 -2.88
N ARG A 36 11.02 -61.58 -1.93
CA ARG A 36 10.11 -60.43 -1.81
C ARG A 36 10.61 -59.24 -2.65
N PRO A 37 9.74 -58.51 -3.39
CA PRO A 37 10.11 -57.25 -4.01
C PRO A 37 10.35 -56.13 -2.98
N LEU A 38 11.35 -55.31 -3.24
CA LEU A 38 11.63 -54.07 -2.50
C LEU A 38 10.81 -52.91 -3.07
N SER A 39 10.32 -52.05 -2.18
CA SER A 39 9.65 -50.79 -2.52
C SER A 39 10.63 -49.72 -3.00
N HIS A 40 10.11 -48.66 -3.64
CA HIS A 40 10.90 -47.51 -4.07
C HIS A 40 11.72 -46.87 -2.92
N HIS A 41 11.16 -46.81 -1.71
CA HIS A 41 11.86 -46.29 -0.53
C HIS A 41 13.05 -47.17 -0.14
N GLU A 42 12.83 -48.48 0.03
CA GLU A 42 13.87 -49.47 0.36
C GLU A 42 15.01 -49.48 -0.68
N ILE A 43 14.71 -49.15 -1.95
CA ILE A 43 15.68 -49.04 -3.05
C ILE A 43 16.41 -47.68 -3.07
N THR A 44 15.77 -46.60 -2.62
CA THR A 44 16.35 -45.23 -2.65
C THR A 44 17.08 -44.84 -1.35
N GLU A 45 17.00 -45.66 -0.31
CA GLU A 45 17.80 -45.50 0.90
C GLU A 45 19.31 -45.40 0.61
N THR A 46 19.98 -44.46 1.29
CA THR A 46 21.39 -44.12 1.04
C THR A 46 22.36 -45.28 1.30
N ARG A 47 21.94 -46.32 2.05
CA ARG A 47 22.71 -47.55 2.27
C ARG A 47 22.59 -48.55 1.12
N PHE A 48 21.48 -48.53 0.37
CA PHE A 48 21.26 -49.36 -0.81
C PHE A 48 21.88 -48.70 -2.05
N LEU A 49 21.60 -47.40 -2.29
CA LEU A 49 22.14 -46.67 -3.45
C LEU A 49 23.67 -46.65 -3.52
N LYS A 50 24.38 -46.64 -2.39
CA LYS A 50 25.86 -46.72 -2.33
C LYS A 50 26.47 -48.02 -2.87
N GLN A 51 25.65 -49.00 -3.26
CA GLN A 51 26.08 -50.30 -3.80
C GLN A 51 26.02 -50.35 -5.34
N PHE A 52 25.61 -49.26 -6.00
CA PHE A 52 25.42 -49.19 -7.45
C PHE A 52 26.31 -48.15 -8.14
N PRO A 53 26.60 -48.30 -9.45
CA PRO A 53 27.24 -47.25 -10.24
C PRO A 53 26.38 -45.98 -10.31
N GLN A 54 27.01 -44.81 -10.28
CA GLN A 54 26.33 -43.51 -10.28
C GLN A 54 25.27 -43.34 -11.40
N PRO A 55 25.50 -43.73 -12.67
CA PRO A 55 24.48 -43.62 -13.73
C PRO A 55 23.20 -44.43 -13.45
N PHE A 56 23.28 -45.50 -12.65
CA PHE A 56 22.12 -46.29 -12.25
C PHE A 56 21.38 -45.64 -11.07
N VAL A 57 22.12 -45.02 -10.14
CA VAL A 57 21.54 -44.21 -9.04
C VAL A 57 20.77 -43.03 -9.61
N ASP A 58 21.31 -42.35 -10.62
CA ASP A 58 20.65 -41.21 -11.26
C ASP A 58 19.44 -41.65 -12.10
N PHE A 59 19.51 -42.81 -12.76
CA PHE A 59 18.35 -43.44 -13.42
C PHE A 59 17.21 -43.74 -12.44
N LEU A 60 17.50 -44.34 -11.27
CA LEU A 60 16.51 -44.66 -10.24
C LEU A 60 15.90 -43.42 -9.57
N ARG A 61 16.66 -42.32 -9.48
CA ARG A 61 16.18 -41.01 -9.00
C ARG A 61 15.29 -40.30 -10.02
N GLY A 62 15.67 -40.35 -11.31
CA GLY A 62 14.92 -39.71 -12.40
C GLY A 62 13.64 -40.46 -12.82
N ASN A 63 13.42 -41.68 -12.34
CA ASN A 63 12.27 -42.51 -12.69
C ASN A 63 11.59 -43.03 -11.41
N PRO A 64 10.57 -42.34 -10.86
CA PRO A 64 9.81 -42.87 -9.73
C PRO A 64 9.11 -44.20 -10.08
N ALA A 65 8.98 -45.10 -9.11
CA ALA A 65 8.31 -46.39 -9.32
C ALA A 65 6.81 -46.17 -9.63
N ARG A 66 6.34 -46.78 -10.73
CA ARG A 66 4.94 -46.66 -11.19
C ARG A 66 4.03 -47.78 -10.67
N TYR A 67 4.60 -48.76 -9.98
CA TYR A 67 3.91 -49.91 -9.38
C TYR A 67 4.52 -50.20 -8.00
N SER A 68 3.77 -50.88 -7.13
CA SER A 68 4.24 -51.33 -5.81
C SER A 68 5.51 -52.18 -5.87
N ASP A 69 5.67 -52.93 -6.96
CA ASP A 69 6.64 -54.01 -7.09
C ASP A 69 7.82 -53.66 -8.02
N GLY A 70 7.87 -52.45 -8.61
CA GLY A 70 8.97 -52.07 -9.49
C GLY A 70 8.75 -50.90 -10.46
N TYR A 71 9.70 -50.75 -11.37
CA TYR A 71 9.78 -49.68 -12.37
C TYR A 71 9.40 -50.23 -13.75
N LEU A 72 8.52 -49.55 -14.48
CA LEU A 72 8.13 -49.94 -15.83
C LEU A 72 8.92 -49.12 -16.86
N ILE A 73 9.74 -49.78 -17.66
CA ILE A 73 10.76 -49.15 -18.53
C ILE A 73 10.68 -49.68 -19.98
N PRO A 74 11.02 -48.88 -21.01
CA PRO A 74 11.00 -49.35 -22.40
C PRO A 74 12.02 -50.47 -22.66
N LEU A 75 11.71 -51.40 -23.57
CA LEU A 75 12.59 -52.52 -23.93
C LEU A 75 14.02 -52.11 -24.34
N PRO A 76 14.25 -51.08 -25.19
CA PRO A 76 15.61 -50.64 -25.50
C PRO A 76 16.39 -50.19 -24.27
N SER A 77 15.74 -49.44 -23.38
CA SER A 77 16.32 -49.01 -22.10
C SER A 77 16.62 -50.20 -21.20
N ALA A 78 15.72 -51.18 -21.13
CA ALA A 78 15.90 -52.41 -20.35
C ALA A 78 17.06 -53.28 -20.85
N LEU A 79 17.24 -53.43 -22.17
CA LEU A 79 18.33 -54.20 -22.76
C LEU A 79 19.69 -53.50 -22.58
N ASN A 80 19.75 -52.17 -22.78
CA ASN A 80 20.94 -51.37 -22.51
C ASN A 80 21.33 -51.46 -21.01
N LEU A 81 20.33 -51.35 -20.13
CA LEU A 81 20.50 -51.44 -18.68
C LEU A 81 20.98 -52.83 -18.25
N LEU A 82 20.38 -53.91 -18.76
CA LEU A 82 20.79 -55.28 -18.48
C LEU A 82 22.24 -55.54 -18.93
N THR A 83 22.61 -55.04 -20.11
CA THR A 83 23.98 -55.13 -20.64
C THR A 83 24.98 -54.39 -19.75
N TYR A 84 24.64 -53.16 -19.34
CA TYR A 84 25.47 -52.36 -18.43
C TYR A 84 25.64 -53.02 -17.05
N LEU A 85 24.55 -53.53 -16.46
CA LEU A 85 24.59 -54.15 -15.13
C LEU A 85 25.35 -55.49 -15.16
N LYS A 86 25.16 -56.33 -16.19
CA LYS A 86 25.95 -57.57 -16.35
C LYS A 86 27.45 -57.29 -16.54
N ALA A 87 27.82 -56.15 -17.13
CA ALA A 87 29.23 -55.77 -17.28
C ALA A 87 29.88 -55.19 -16.01
N ASN A 88 29.09 -54.67 -15.04
CA ASN A 88 29.62 -53.88 -13.92
C ASN A 88 29.31 -54.43 -12.51
N VAL A 89 28.25 -55.23 -12.32
CA VAL A 89 27.81 -55.69 -10.98
C VAL A 89 27.41 -57.18 -10.93
N ALA A 90 27.88 -58.00 -11.87
CA ALA A 90 27.59 -59.44 -11.94
C ALA A 90 27.98 -60.22 -10.67
N ASP A 91 29.05 -59.81 -9.98
CA ASP A 91 29.53 -60.46 -8.75
C ASP A 91 28.70 -60.12 -7.49
N VAL A 92 27.70 -59.24 -7.60
CA VAL A 92 26.94 -58.68 -6.46
C VAL A 92 25.46 -59.09 -6.50
N PHE A 93 24.87 -59.22 -7.69
CA PHE A 93 23.44 -59.51 -7.88
C PHE A 93 23.20 -60.81 -8.65
N GLY A 94 22.19 -61.58 -8.25
CA GLY A 94 21.57 -62.55 -9.14
C GLY A 94 20.74 -61.85 -10.22
N PHE A 95 20.62 -62.45 -11.40
CA PHE A 95 19.84 -61.88 -12.51
C PHE A 95 18.73 -62.85 -12.93
N ASP A 96 17.47 -62.42 -12.78
CA ASP A 96 16.28 -63.13 -13.23
C ASP A 96 15.73 -62.42 -14.48
N CYS A 97 16.42 -62.63 -15.60
CA CYS A 97 16.19 -61.96 -16.89
C CYS A 97 15.82 -62.93 -18.03
N ALA A 98 15.71 -64.24 -17.76
CA ALA A 98 15.48 -65.26 -18.79
C ALA A 98 14.22 -65.01 -19.64
N ALA A 99 13.18 -64.40 -19.07
CA ALA A 99 11.95 -64.03 -19.78
C ALA A 99 12.13 -62.88 -20.79
N VAL A 100 13.17 -62.05 -20.63
CA VAL A 100 13.56 -61.00 -21.59
C VAL A 100 14.60 -61.52 -22.58
N GLU A 101 15.52 -62.38 -22.13
CA GLU A 101 16.55 -62.99 -22.99
C GLU A 101 16.00 -64.04 -23.96
N ALA A 102 14.84 -64.63 -23.66
CA ALA A 102 14.10 -65.51 -24.57
C ALA A 102 13.28 -64.77 -25.66
N LEU A 103 13.31 -63.43 -25.69
CA LEU A 103 12.57 -62.65 -26.70
C LEU A 103 13.31 -62.65 -28.05
N GLN A 104 12.58 -63.00 -29.12
CA GLN A 104 13.13 -63.12 -30.48
C GLN A 104 12.63 -61.99 -31.37
N VAL A 105 13.55 -61.23 -31.97
CA VAL A 105 13.21 -60.17 -32.93
C VAL A 105 12.71 -60.78 -34.24
N VAL A 106 11.53 -60.36 -34.67
CA VAL A 106 10.88 -60.77 -35.92
C VAL A 106 10.47 -59.55 -36.75
N ASN A 107 10.23 -59.77 -38.04
CA ASN A 107 9.61 -58.78 -38.91
C ASN A 107 8.14 -58.54 -38.52
N LEU A 108 7.61 -57.37 -38.90
CA LEU A 108 6.23 -56.95 -38.64
C LEU A 108 5.20 -58.04 -39.04
N PRO A 109 4.41 -58.59 -38.09
CA PRO A 109 3.42 -59.62 -38.41
C PRO A 109 2.29 -59.10 -39.29
N SER A 110 1.90 -59.86 -40.31
CA SER A 110 0.90 -59.45 -41.32
C SER A 110 -0.54 -59.29 -40.80
N GLY A 111 -0.80 -59.61 -39.54
CA GLY A 111 -2.08 -59.43 -38.84
C GLY A 111 -1.97 -58.58 -37.57
N PHE A 112 -0.93 -57.75 -37.45
CA PHE A 112 -0.77 -56.79 -36.37
C PHE A 112 -1.32 -55.41 -36.77
N GLN A 113 -2.11 -54.82 -35.89
CA GLN A 113 -2.69 -53.48 -36.04
C GLN A 113 -2.86 -52.84 -34.66
N VAL A 114 -2.66 -51.53 -34.57
CA VAL A 114 -2.92 -50.75 -33.36
C VAL A 114 -4.07 -49.80 -33.65
N LYS A 115 -5.11 -49.87 -32.82
CA LYS A 115 -6.38 -49.18 -33.06
C LYS A 115 -6.77 -48.30 -31.87
N TRP A 116 -7.21 -47.07 -32.15
CA TRP A 116 -7.81 -46.20 -31.14
C TRP A 116 -9.33 -46.13 -31.29
N HIS A 117 -10.01 -46.32 -30.16
CA HIS A 117 -11.48 -46.25 -30.04
C HIS A 117 -11.84 -45.09 -29.11
N TYR A 118 -12.91 -44.37 -29.42
CA TYR A 118 -13.39 -43.26 -28.59
C TYR A 118 -14.37 -43.74 -27.51
N PHE A 119 -14.16 -43.29 -26.28
CA PHE A 119 -15.00 -43.60 -25.13
C PHE A 119 -15.72 -42.33 -24.67
N SER A 120 -17.04 -42.29 -24.85
CA SER A 120 -17.88 -41.15 -24.48
C SER A 120 -18.04 -40.96 -22.97
N SER A 121 -17.65 -41.95 -22.16
CA SER A 121 -17.70 -41.93 -20.69
C SER A 121 -16.61 -41.09 -20.03
N ASP A 122 -15.43 -41.00 -20.66
CA ASP A 122 -14.26 -40.24 -20.19
C ASP A 122 -13.72 -39.25 -21.24
N GLN A 123 -14.39 -39.18 -22.39
CA GLN A 123 -14.05 -38.34 -23.55
C GLN A 123 -12.62 -38.57 -24.08
N SER A 124 -12.12 -39.80 -24.02
CA SER A 124 -10.75 -40.16 -24.41
C SER A 124 -10.68 -41.15 -25.59
N LEU A 125 -9.48 -41.34 -26.13
CA LEU A 125 -9.17 -42.46 -27.02
C LEU A 125 -8.36 -43.53 -26.27
N HIS A 126 -8.86 -44.77 -26.21
CA HIS A 126 -8.12 -45.92 -25.67
C HIS A 126 -7.52 -46.76 -26.80
N ARG A 127 -6.34 -47.33 -26.57
CA ARG A 127 -5.57 -48.10 -27.56
C ARG A 127 -5.78 -49.61 -27.43
N GLU A 128 -6.41 -50.23 -28.43
CA GLU A 128 -6.46 -51.67 -28.64
C GLU A 128 -5.22 -52.16 -29.42
N LEU A 129 -4.71 -53.34 -29.03
CA LEU A 129 -3.62 -54.04 -29.72
C LEU A 129 -4.17 -55.29 -30.42
N ILE A 130 -4.35 -55.21 -31.74
CA ILE A 130 -4.78 -56.35 -32.56
C ILE A 130 -3.52 -57.11 -32.97
N GLY A 131 -3.44 -58.40 -32.63
CA GLY A 131 -2.32 -59.26 -33.02
C GLY A 131 -1.05 -59.12 -32.18
N ALA A 132 -1.07 -58.38 -31.07
CA ALA A 132 -0.02 -58.32 -30.05
C ALA A 132 -0.61 -58.51 -28.64
N ASP A 133 0.19 -59.06 -27.73
CA ASP A 133 -0.19 -59.32 -26.33
C ASP A 133 0.31 -58.22 -25.38
N ALA A 134 1.22 -57.35 -25.85
CA ALA A 134 1.78 -56.23 -25.11
C ALA A 134 2.48 -55.20 -26.02
N HIS A 135 2.56 -53.96 -25.53
CA HIS A 135 3.46 -52.92 -26.02
C HIS A 135 4.63 -52.79 -25.04
N LEU A 136 5.88 -52.90 -25.52
CA LEU A 136 7.08 -52.90 -24.67
C LEU A 136 7.79 -51.53 -24.61
N GLY A 137 7.12 -50.44 -24.99
CA GLY A 137 7.68 -49.09 -25.01
C GLY A 137 8.48 -48.77 -26.27
N ALA A 138 8.62 -47.47 -26.58
CA ALA A 138 9.41 -46.96 -27.71
C ALA A 138 9.04 -47.56 -29.10
N GLY A 139 7.76 -47.92 -29.28
CA GLY A 139 7.25 -48.52 -30.51
C GLY A 139 7.56 -50.02 -30.66
N TRP A 140 7.97 -50.72 -29.60
CA TRP A 140 8.12 -52.18 -29.58
C TRP A 140 6.85 -52.89 -29.14
N PHE A 141 6.56 -54.03 -29.73
CA PHE A 141 5.40 -54.88 -29.43
C PHE A 141 5.81 -56.34 -29.28
N ARG A 142 5.00 -57.13 -28.57
CA ARG A 142 5.26 -58.55 -28.27
C ARG A 142 4.05 -59.42 -28.58
N LYS A 143 4.29 -60.64 -29.04
CA LYS A 143 3.34 -61.77 -28.98
C LYS A 143 4.06 -63.07 -28.59
N GLY A 144 3.68 -63.65 -27.46
CA GLY A 144 4.44 -64.74 -26.82
C GLY A 144 5.91 -64.35 -26.59
N GLN A 145 6.84 -65.05 -27.26
CA GLN A 145 8.27 -64.74 -27.27
C GLN A 145 8.71 -63.86 -28.45
N GLN A 146 7.86 -63.62 -29.44
CA GLN A 146 8.20 -62.79 -30.61
C GLN A 146 8.05 -61.31 -30.29
N ILE A 147 9.00 -60.49 -30.72
CA ILE A 147 8.99 -59.03 -30.58
C ILE A 147 9.33 -58.35 -31.90
N TRP A 148 8.72 -57.19 -32.16
CA TRP A 148 8.99 -56.37 -33.35
C TRP A 148 8.91 -54.89 -33.01
N ARG A 149 9.57 -54.05 -33.80
CA ARG A 149 9.46 -52.59 -33.74
C ARG A 149 8.58 -52.07 -34.88
N LEU A 150 7.74 -51.10 -34.56
CA LEU A 150 6.86 -50.44 -35.51
C LEU A 150 7.67 -49.39 -36.30
N GLY A 151 8.32 -49.86 -37.37
CA GLY A 151 9.21 -49.07 -38.23
C GLY A 151 10.66 -49.00 -37.73
N GLU A 152 11.63 -49.07 -38.65
CA GLU A 152 13.06 -48.95 -38.32
C GLU A 152 13.41 -47.52 -37.87
N SER A 153 12.87 -46.52 -38.58
CA SER A 153 13.13 -45.09 -38.39
C SER A 153 11.87 -44.31 -37.95
N LEU A 154 11.13 -44.83 -36.97
CA LEU A 154 9.94 -44.17 -36.41
C LEU A 154 10.32 -42.79 -35.82
N PRO A 155 9.77 -41.65 -36.32
CA PRO A 155 10.10 -40.32 -35.82
C PRO A 155 9.79 -40.15 -34.33
N GLU A 156 10.70 -39.52 -33.58
CA GLU A 156 10.59 -39.39 -32.11
C GLU A 156 9.30 -38.69 -31.68
N ALA A 157 8.85 -37.67 -32.43
CA ALA A 157 7.59 -36.97 -32.18
C ALA A 157 6.32 -37.87 -32.23
N LEU A 158 6.40 -39.03 -32.87
CA LEU A 158 5.30 -40.01 -32.94
C LEU A 158 5.38 -41.08 -31.84
N ILE A 159 6.53 -41.25 -31.20
CA ILE A 159 6.75 -42.26 -30.16
C ILE A 159 5.82 -42.05 -28.95
N PRO A 160 5.60 -40.83 -28.40
CA PRO A 160 4.67 -40.62 -27.30
C PRO A 160 3.24 -41.08 -27.64
N TRP A 161 2.71 -40.66 -28.81
CA TRP A 161 1.34 -40.99 -29.22
C TRP A 161 1.11 -42.49 -29.40
N ILE A 162 2.06 -43.20 -30.03
CA ILE A 162 1.99 -44.66 -30.19
C ILE A 162 2.18 -45.38 -28.85
N SER A 163 2.99 -44.81 -27.94
CA SER A 163 3.25 -45.40 -26.62
C SER A 163 2.09 -45.20 -25.64
N SER A 164 1.29 -44.14 -25.79
CA SER A 164 0.12 -43.87 -24.95
C SER A 164 -1.01 -44.87 -25.19
N SER A 165 -1.41 -45.57 -24.13
CA SER A 165 -2.61 -46.40 -24.10
C SER A 165 -3.92 -45.60 -24.02
N HIS A 166 -3.84 -44.34 -23.59
CA HIS A 166 -4.96 -43.41 -23.41
C HIS A 166 -4.56 -42.00 -23.88
N ILE A 167 -5.42 -41.35 -24.68
CA ILE A 167 -5.25 -39.95 -25.14
C ILE A 167 -6.44 -39.11 -24.65
N PRO A 168 -6.23 -38.06 -23.82
CA PRO A 168 -7.30 -37.20 -23.31
C PRO A 168 -8.04 -36.40 -24.40
N GLY A 169 -9.28 -36.01 -24.11
CA GLY A 169 -10.17 -35.26 -25.02
C GLY A 169 -9.54 -34.03 -25.68
N THR A 170 -8.84 -33.20 -24.90
CA THR A 170 -8.11 -31.99 -25.34
C THR A 170 -7.03 -32.26 -26.39
N TYR A 171 -6.59 -33.51 -26.55
CA TYR A 171 -5.61 -33.92 -27.53
C TYR A 171 -6.19 -34.72 -28.71
N ILE A 172 -7.49 -35.05 -28.70
CA ILE A 172 -8.14 -35.84 -29.76
C ILE A 172 -8.09 -35.12 -31.11
N TYR A 173 -8.40 -33.82 -31.16
CA TYR A 173 -8.29 -33.08 -32.42
C TYR A 173 -6.88 -33.11 -32.98
N ARG A 174 -5.89 -32.79 -32.14
CA ARG A 174 -4.47 -32.83 -32.53
C ARG A 174 -4.06 -34.21 -33.05
N PHE A 175 -4.44 -35.26 -32.33
CA PHE A 175 -4.12 -36.63 -32.72
C PHE A 175 -4.77 -37.01 -34.05
N VAL A 176 -6.06 -36.76 -34.24
CA VAL A 176 -6.81 -37.21 -35.43
C VAL A 176 -6.54 -36.31 -36.65
N ALA A 177 -6.29 -35.01 -36.47
CA ALA A 177 -6.11 -34.04 -37.56
C ALA A 177 -4.65 -33.80 -37.98
N GLU A 178 -3.67 -33.89 -37.07
CA GLU A 178 -2.24 -33.66 -37.36
C GLU A 178 -1.42 -34.96 -37.37
N ILE A 179 -1.55 -35.75 -36.31
CA ILE A 179 -0.64 -36.87 -36.03
C ILE A 179 -1.01 -38.12 -36.84
N LEU A 180 -2.29 -38.50 -36.86
CA LEU A 180 -2.77 -39.71 -37.53
C LEU A 180 -2.56 -39.69 -39.05
N PRO A 181 -2.77 -38.58 -39.80
CA PRO A 181 -2.43 -38.53 -41.22
C PRO A 181 -0.92 -38.69 -41.46
N SER A 182 -0.10 -38.04 -40.62
CA SER A 182 1.37 -38.15 -40.67
C SER A 182 1.86 -39.58 -40.42
N ILE A 183 1.16 -40.33 -39.56
CA ILE A 183 1.36 -41.77 -39.33
C ILE A 183 0.93 -42.60 -40.55
N GLN A 184 -0.22 -42.31 -41.15
CA GLN A 184 -0.76 -43.06 -42.30
C GLN A 184 0.12 -42.93 -43.55
N HIS A 185 0.78 -41.78 -43.75
CA HIS A 185 1.78 -41.58 -44.80
C HIS A 185 3.02 -42.50 -44.68
N LEU A 186 3.28 -43.08 -43.51
CA LEU A 186 4.37 -44.05 -43.28
C LEU A 186 3.95 -45.51 -43.57
N HIS A 187 2.73 -45.75 -44.08
CA HIS A 187 2.15 -47.07 -44.34
C HIS A 187 2.11 -48.03 -43.13
N LEU A 188 2.04 -47.46 -41.93
CA LEU A 188 2.01 -48.19 -40.66
C LEU A 188 0.59 -48.67 -40.33
N PRO A 189 0.41 -49.84 -39.67
CA PRO A 189 -0.92 -50.42 -39.39
C PRO A 189 -1.57 -49.75 -38.18
N LEU A 190 -1.92 -48.47 -38.32
CA LEU A 190 -2.37 -47.56 -37.27
C LEU A 190 -3.67 -46.87 -37.68
N THR A 191 -4.73 -47.01 -36.87
CA THR A 191 -6.09 -46.55 -37.20
C THR A 191 -6.81 -45.95 -36.01
N CYS A 192 -7.63 -44.93 -36.22
CA CYS A 192 -8.57 -44.39 -35.22
C CYS A 192 -10.00 -44.47 -35.77
N ASP A 193 -10.98 -44.74 -34.91
CA ASP A 193 -12.39 -44.78 -35.29
C ASP A 193 -13.06 -43.39 -35.39
N VAL A 194 -12.37 -42.32 -34.99
CA VAL A 194 -12.88 -40.94 -35.06
C VAL A 194 -12.54 -40.28 -36.39
N ALA A 195 -13.53 -39.63 -37.01
CA ALA A 195 -13.40 -38.83 -38.23
C ALA A 195 -13.60 -37.33 -37.95
N VAL A 196 -13.00 -36.46 -38.77
CA VAL A 196 -13.14 -35.00 -38.67
C VAL A 196 -14.10 -34.49 -39.72
N GLU A 197 -15.28 -34.02 -39.30
CA GLU A 197 -16.25 -33.39 -40.19
C GLU A 197 -15.98 -31.88 -40.32
N LYS A 198 -16.06 -31.39 -41.55
CA LYS A 198 -15.70 -30.02 -41.96
C LYS A 198 -16.84 -29.30 -42.69
N ASN A 199 -17.91 -30.00 -43.05
CA ASN A 199 -19.01 -29.50 -43.87
C ASN A 199 -20.23 -29.08 -43.03
N TRP A 200 -20.01 -28.32 -41.95
CA TRP A 200 -21.07 -27.79 -41.09
C TRP A 200 -21.35 -26.30 -41.38
N LYS A 201 -22.60 -25.86 -41.18
CA LYS A 201 -22.98 -24.44 -41.24
C LYS A 201 -24.02 -24.09 -40.18
N ILE A 202 -23.90 -22.90 -39.61
CA ILE A 202 -24.87 -22.27 -38.71
C ILE A 202 -25.37 -20.97 -39.37
N THR A 203 -26.64 -20.62 -39.21
CA THR A 203 -27.18 -19.29 -39.61
C THR A 203 -28.16 -18.76 -38.58
N LEU A 204 -28.10 -17.45 -38.30
CA LEU A 204 -29.01 -16.78 -37.36
C LEU A 204 -30.07 -15.98 -38.13
N GLN A 205 -31.33 -16.41 -38.07
CA GLN A 205 -32.46 -15.68 -38.62
C GLN A 205 -32.98 -14.64 -37.61
N ILE A 206 -33.14 -13.39 -38.04
CA ILE A 206 -33.86 -12.36 -37.28
C ILE A 206 -35.34 -12.44 -37.67
N ILE A 207 -36.19 -12.84 -36.73
CA ILE A 207 -37.64 -12.99 -36.92
C ILE A 207 -38.33 -11.64 -36.74
N ASN A 208 -37.95 -10.90 -35.70
CA ASN A 208 -38.52 -9.59 -35.36
C ASN A 208 -37.46 -8.74 -34.63
N ALA A 209 -37.49 -7.43 -34.83
CA ALA A 209 -36.60 -6.48 -34.19
C ALA A 209 -37.33 -5.14 -33.99
N THR A 210 -37.51 -4.75 -32.73
CA THR A 210 -38.11 -3.49 -32.30
C THR A 210 -37.21 -2.84 -31.26
N PRO A 211 -37.30 -1.52 -30.99
CA PRO A 211 -36.48 -0.86 -29.96
C PRO A 211 -36.60 -1.42 -28.53
N LYS A 212 -37.47 -2.42 -28.28
CA LYS A 212 -37.61 -3.10 -26.98
C LYS A 212 -37.52 -4.63 -27.04
N SER A 213 -37.45 -5.25 -28.23
CA SER A 213 -37.46 -6.71 -28.38
C SER A 213 -36.71 -7.18 -29.62
N LEU A 214 -35.88 -8.21 -29.47
CA LEU A 214 -35.20 -8.92 -30.57
C LEU A 214 -35.56 -10.41 -30.51
N ASP A 215 -36.24 -10.91 -31.56
CA ASP A 215 -36.61 -12.32 -31.69
C ASP A 215 -35.78 -12.98 -32.80
N VAL A 216 -35.09 -14.08 -32.49
CA VAL A 216 -34.17 -14.78 -33.40
C VAL A 216 -34.34 -16.31 -33.37
N ARG A 217 -33.94 -16.99 -34.45
CA ARG A 217 -33.81 -18.46 -34.54
C ARG A 217 -32.44 -18.83 -35.08
N LEU A 218 -31.86 -19.91 -34.55
CA LEU A 218 -30.60 -20.47 -35.03
C LEU A 218 -30.86 -21.74 -35.85
N ASP A 219 -30.53 -21.73 -37.13
CA ASP A 219 -30.57 -22.93 -37.97
C ASP A 219 -29.18 -23.58 -38.04
N VAL A 220 -29.16 -24.91 -38.10
CA VAL A 220 -27.94 -25.73 -38.08
C VAL A 220 -28.00 -26.79 -39.17
N SER A 221 -26.94 -26.89 -39.97
CA SER A 221 -26.80 -27.89 -41.03
C SER A 221 -25.49 -28.67 -40.87
N PRO A 222 -25.52 -30.03 -40.90
CA PRO A 222 -26.71 -30.88 -40.94
C PRO A 222 -27.50 -30.86 -39.60
N PRO A 223 -28.83 -31.03 -39.61
CA PRO A 223 -29.65 -30.95 -38.39
C PRO A 223 -29.34 -32.05 -37.36
N ASN A 224 -28.73 -33.16 -37.80
CA ASN A 224 -28.32 -34.26 -36.93
C ASN A 224 -27.10 -33.92 -36.04
N LEU A 225 -26.45 -32.77 -36.23
CA LEU A 225 -25.25 -32.33 -35.50
C LEU A 225 -25.42 -32.41 -33.96
N LEU A 226 -26.64 -32.20 -33.47
CA LEU A 226 -26.91 -31.69 -32.14
C LEU A 226 -27.23 -32.78 -31.09
N ASN A 227 -27.63 -33.97 -31.54
CA ASN A 227 -28.04 -35.06 -30.66
C ASN A 227 -26.81 -35.81 -30.10
N GLY A 228 -26.43 -35.54 -28.85
CA GLY A 228 -25.25 -36.17 -28.21
C GLY A 228 -23.93 -35.41 -28.40
N LEU A 229 -24.00 -34.13 -28.78
CA LEU A 229 -22.84 -33.25 -28.97
C LEU A 229 -22.19 -32.90 -27.62
N ALA A 230 -20.93 -33.29 -27.43
CA ALA A 230 -20.09 -32.99 -26.27
C ALA A 230 -18.98 -32.00 -26.64
N ARG A 231 -18.51 -31.20 -25.67
CA ARG A 231 -17.34 -30.31 -25.82
C ARG A 231 -16.08 -31.07 -25.42
N LEU A 232 -15.00 -30.99 -26.22
CA LEU A 232 -13.68 -31.55 -25.90
C LEU A 232 -12.71 -30.47 -25.38
N ASP A 233 -12.81 -29.28 -25.96
CA ASP A 233 -12.12 -28.05 -25.59
C ASP A 233 -12.97 -26.86 -26.05
N ASP A 234 -12.57 -25.62 -25.80
CA ASP A 234 -13.37 -24.43 -26.14
C ASP A 234 -13.56 -24.18 -27.65
N THR A 235 -12.87 -24.93 -28.50
CA THR A 235 -12.89 -24.81 -29.96
C THR A 235 -13.47 -26.04 -30.67
N HIS A 236 -13.31 -27.25 -30.12
CA HIS A 236 -13.73 -28.52 -30.75
C HIS A 236 -14.85 -29.23 -29.98
N MET A 237 -15.80 -29.80 -30.73
CA MET A 237 -16.91 -30.60 -30.20
C MET A 237 -16.96 -31.97 -30.89
N ILE A 238 -17.47 -32.99 -30.20
CA ILE A 238 -17.55 -34.36 -30.70
C ILE A 238 -18.95 -34.94 -30.49
N ASN A 239 -19.39 -35.80 -31.41
CA ASN A 239 -20.65 -36.52 -31.31
C ASN A 239 -20.43 -37.97 -31.77
N GLY A 240 -20.46 -38.91 -30.83
CA GLY A 240 -19.98 -40.28 -31.06
C GLY A 240 -18.57 -40.24 -31.65
N ASN A 241 -18.41 -40.77 -32.87
CA ASN A 241 -17.12 -40.83 -33.56
C ASN A 241 -16.89 -39.65 -34.55
N GLN A 242 -17.73 -38.61 -34.54
CA GLN A 242 -17.62 -37.46 -35.44
C GLN A 242 -17.13 -36.21 -34.69
N LEU A 243 -15.97 -35.70 -35.10
CA LEU A 243 -15.31 -34.54 -34.52
C LEU A 243 -15.55 -33.28 -35.38
N TRP A 244 -16.08 -32.23 -34.76
CA TRP A 244 -16.54 -31.00 -35.40
C TRP A 244 -15.61 -29.84 -35.02
N ALA A 245 -14.72 -29.50 -35.95
CA ALA A 245 -13.66 -28.54 -35.68
C ALA A 245 -14.13 -27.08 -35.77
N GLY A 246 -13.71 -26.25 -34.81
CA GLY A 246 -14.08 -24.83 -34.71
C GLY A 246 -15.52 -24.54 -34.27
N LEU A 247 -16.34 -25.59 -34.02
CA LEU A 247 -17.75 -25.46 -33.68
C LEU A 247 -17.96 -24.89 -32.25
N GLY A 248 -17.06 -25.21 -31.32
CA GLY A 248 -17.15 -24.78 -29.91
C GLY A 248 -17.12 -23.26 -29.74
N VAL A 249 -16.45 -22.56 -30.67
CA VAL A 249 -16.36 -21.09 -30.72
C VAL A 249 -17.73 -20.44 -30.97
N LEU A 250 -18.58 -21.06 -31.80
CA LEU A 250 -19.90 -20.51 -32.15
C LEU A 250 -21.01 -20.99 -31.21
N LEU A 251 -20.89 -22.18 -30.62
CA LEU A 251 -21.89 -22.71 -29.70
C LEU A 251 -21.58 -22.28 -28.25
N THR A 252 -21.73 -20.96 -28.02
CA THR A 252 -21.83 -20.34 -26.69
C THR A 252 -23.04 -20.90 -25.93
N ASN A 253 -23.14 -20.67 -24.62
CA ASN A 253 -24.28 -21.17 -23.83
C ASN A 253 -25.65 -20.67 -24.31
N ARG A 254 -25.72 -19.49 -24.96
CA ARG A 254 -26.94 -18.96 -25.59
C ARG A 254 -27.25 -19.71 -26.89
N PHE A 255 -26.30 -19.79 -27.83
CA PHE A 255 -26.50 -20.47 -29.09
C PHE A 255 -26.66 -22.00 -28.97
N LEU A 256 -25.96 -22.66 -28.04
CA LEU A 256 -26.06 -24.10 -27.81
C LEU A 256 -27.49 -24.53 -27.42
N ARG A 257 -28.16 -23.76 -26.56
CA ARG A 257 -29.58 -23.99 -26.18
C ARG A 257 -30.54 -23.80 -27.35
N MET A 258 -30.31 -22.78 -28.18
CA MET A 258 -31.10 -22.56 -29.40
C MET A 258 -30.88 -23.69 -30.41
N ALA A 259 -29.63 -24.12 -30.58
CA ALA A 259 -29.26 -25.20 -31.48
C ALA A 259 -29.92 -26.53 -31.07
N GLN A 260 -29.84 -26.91 -29.79
CA GLN A 260 -30.47 -28.12 -29.23
C GLN A 260 -32.00 -28.17 -29.40
N HIS A 261 -32.65 -27.04 -29.70
CA HIS A 261 -34.09 -26.94 -29.91
C HIS A 261 -34.42 -26.16 -31.20
N PRO A 262 -34.38 -26.79 -32.40
CA PRO A 262 -34.49 -26.07 -33.68
C PRO A 262 -35.76 -25.22 -33.91
N ASN A 263 -36.82 -25.44 -33.12
CA ASN A 263 -38.05 -24.62 -33.16
C ASN A 263 -38.04 -23.46 -32.16
N LEU A 264 -37.04 -23.36 -31.27
CA LEU A 264 -36.96 -22.33 -30.25
C LEU A 264 -36.68 -20.96 -30.88
N ILE A 265 -37.42 -19.97 -30.42
CA ILE A 265 -37.17 -18.56 -30.72
C ILE A 265 -36.48 -17.98 -29.49
N GLY A 266 -35.27 -17.48 -29.65
CA GLY A 266 -34.59 -16.68 -28.64
C GLY A 266 -35.20 -15.29 -28.63
N GLN A 267 -35.83 -14.91 -27.52
CA GLN A 267 -36.44 -13.60 -27.31
C GLN A 267 -35.60 -12.82 -26.31
N PHE A 268 -35.12 -11.64 -26.69
CA PHE A 268 -34.25 -10.79 -25.88
C PHE A 268 -34.92 -9.45 -25.63
N THR A 269 -34.82 -8.91 -24.42
CA THR A 269 -35.46 -7.64 -24.05
C THR A 269 -34.53 -6.72 -23.25
N GLY A 270 -34.75 -5.40 -23.35
CA GLY A 270 -33.95 -4.42 -22.63
C GLY A 270 -32.44 -4.51 -22.96
N VAL A 271 -31.61 -4.53 -21.91
CA VAL A 271 -30.14 -4.53 -22.03
C VAL A 271 -29.60 -5.84 -22.62
N GLU A 272 -30.30 -6.97 -22.43
CA GLU A 272 -29.91 -8.28 -22.98
C GLU A 272 -29.77 -8.26 -24.51
N ILE A 273 -30.52 -7.38 -25.19
CA ILE A 273 -30.42 -7.19 -26.65
C ILE A 273 -29.04 -6.64 -27.02
N LEU A 274 -28.52 -5.69 -26.24
CA LEU A 274 -27.24 -5.02 -26.51
C LEU A 274 -26.07 -5.97 -26.23
N GLU A 275 -26.15 -6.73 -25.13
CA GLU A 275 -25.21 -7.82 -24.81
C GLU A 275 -25.20 -8.89 -25.90
N PHE A 276 -26.36 -9.42 -26.28
CA PHE A 276 -26.45 -10.45 -27.32
C PHE A 276 -25.94 -9.94 -28.68
N ILE A 277 -26.17 -8.67 -29.02
CA ILE A 277 -25.60 -8.05 -30.23
C ILE A 277 -24.08 -7.97 -30.15
N GLN A 278 -23.48 -7.53 -29.04
CA GLN A 278 -22.04 -7.30 -28.93
C GLN A 278 -21.22 -8.57 -28.64
N ASP A 279 -21.78 -9.53 -27.90
CA ASP A 279 -21.05 -10.72 -27.42
C ASP A 279 -21.22 -11.93 -28.35
N ASP A 280 -22.45 -12.18 -28.82
CA ASP A 280 -22.79 -13.39 -29.57
C ASP A 280 -22.90 -13.12 -31.08
N ILE A 281 -23.53 -12.00 -31.50
CA ILE A 281 -23.71 -11.70 -32.93
C ILE A 281 -22.47 -11.02 -33.53
N ALA A 282 -22.00 -9.90 -32.97
CA ALA A 282 -20.99 -9.05 -33.61
C ALA A 282 -19.64 -9.74 -33.89
N PRO A 283 -19.07 -10.59 -33.00
CA PRO A 283 -17.81 -11.28 -33.26
C PRO A 283 -17.93 -12.36 -34.34
N HIS A 284 -19.16 -12.74 -34.72
CA HIS A 284 -19.45 -13.92 -35.53
C HIS A 284 -20.39 -13.64 -36.72
N ALA A 285 -20.71 -12.36 -37.00
CA ALA A 285 -21.74 -11.97 -37.95
C ALA A 285 -21.58 -12.55 -39.36
N GLU A 286 -20.35 -12.65 -39.87
CA GLU A 286 -20.06 -13.30 -41.16
C GLU A 286 -20.40 -14.81 -41.11
N LYS A 287 -19.93 -15.52 -40.08
CA LYS A 287 -20.17 -16.96 -39.88
C LYS A 287 -21.67 -17.26 -39.69
N LEU A 288 -22.39 -16.39 -38.98
CA LEU A 288 -23.83 -16.47 -38.74
C LEU A 288 -24.70 -15.96 -39.90
N SER A 289 -24.09 -15.33 -40.93
CA SER A 289 -24.76 -14.69 -42.07
C SER A 289 -25.71 -13.54 -41.68
N VAL A 290 -25.31 -12.66 -40.76
CA VAL A 290 -26.12 -11.55 -40.20
C VAL A 290 -25.64 -10.17 -40.67
N ASP A 291 -26.56 -9.31 -41.11
CA ASP A 291 -26.29 -7.88 -41.33
C ASP A 291 -26.38 -7.07 -40.02
N LEU A 292 -25.22 -6.68 -39.48
CA LEU A 292 -25.13 -5.80 -38.32
C LEU A 292 -25.63 -4.37 -38.59
N SER A 293 -25.67 -3.92 -39.84
CA SER A 293 -26.05 -2.54 -40.21
C SER A 293 -27.50 -2.25 -39.81
N ARG A 294 -28.40 -3.19 -40.14
CA ARG A 294 -29.81 -3.13 -39.75
C ARG A 294 -30.02 -3.16 -38.23
N LEU A 295 -29.22 -3.95 -37.50
CA LEU A 295 -29.30 -4.02 -36.03
C LEU A 295 -28.81 -2.72 -35.37
N ARG A 296 -27.65 -2.19 -35.79
CA ARG A 296 -27.07 -0.93 -35.27
C ARG A 296 -27.95 0.30 -35.55
N HIS A 297 -28.81 0.26 -36.56
CA HIS A 297 -29.79 1.32 -36.81
C HIS A 297 -30.98 1.31 -35.84
N ILE A 298 -31.41 0.13 -35.39
CA ILE A 298 -32.51 -0.03 -34.41
C ILE A 298 -31.99 0.14 -32.99
N TYR A 299 -30.82 -0.42 -32.70
CA TYR A 299 -30.14 -0.41 -31.40
C TYR A 299 -28.86 0.42 -31.53
N SER A 300 -29.03 1.75 -31.55
CA SER A 300 -27.91 2.68 -31.69
C SER A 300 -27.04 2.67 -30.43
N ILE A 301 -25.88 2.01 -30.52
CA ILE A 301 -24.80 2.09 -29.54
C ILE A 301 -23.81 3.15 -30.05
N LEU A 302 -23.65 4.22 -29.29
CA LEU A 302 -22.71 5.30 -29.53
C LEU A 302 -21.29 4.83 -29.22
N ASP A 303 -20.38 5.11 -30.16
CA ASP A 303 -18.95 4.85 -30.00
C ASP A 303 -18.36 5.81 -28.95
N SER A 304 -17.98 5.23 -27.81
CA SER A 304 -17.40 5.95 -26.67
C SER A 304 -16.16 6.78 -27.00
N SER A 305 -15.38 6.41 -28.03
CA SER A 305 -14.17 7.15 -28.41
C SER A 305 -14.47 8.51 -29.06
N GLN A 306 -15.72 8.74 -29.47
CA GLN A 306 -16.14 9.97 -30.15
C GLN A 306 -16.62 11.07 -29.16
N LEU A 307 -16.71 10.75 -27.86
CA LEU A 307 -17.21 11.65 -26.82
C LEU A 307 -16.15 12.64 -26.33
N ARG A 308 -16.34 13.92 -26.65
CA ARG A 308 -15.46 15.04 -26.26
C ARG A 308 -15.97 15.77 -25.02
N VAL A 309 -15.07 16.07 -24.09
CA VAL A 309 -15.33 16.88 -22.89
C VAL A 309 -15.50 18.34 -23.27
N LEU A 310 -16.51 18.99 -22.68
CA LEU A 310 -16.76 20.44 -22.67
C LEU A 310 -17.12 20.87 -21.24
N TRP A 311 -17.11 22.18 -20.99
CA TRP A 311 -17.35 22.77 -19.68
C TRP A 311 -18.45 23.83 -19.71
N LYS A 312 -19.11 24.05 -18.57
CA LYS A 312 -20.04 25.16 -18.34
C LYS A 312 -19.92 25.69 -16.91
N LEU A 313 -20.20 26.97 -16.71
CA LEU A 313 -20.34 27.55 -15.37
C LEU A 313 -21.78 27.36 -14.84
N ALA A 314 -21.93 26.99 -13.58
CA ALA A 314 -23.21 26.85 -12.88
C ALA A 314 -23.20 27.69 -11.58
N HIS A 315 -24.28 28.41 -11.31
CA HIS A 315 -24.47 29.17 -10.06
C HIS A 315 -25.26 28.34 -9.04
N TYR A 316 -24.96 28.51 -7.75
CA TYR A 316 -25.71 27.88 -6.66
C TYR A 316 -25.77 28.81 -5.43
N LEU A 317 -26.64 28.48 -4.47
CA LEU A 317 -26.78 29.17 -3.19
C LEU A 317 -26.54 28.19 -2.03
N GLU A 318 -25.69 28.57 -1.09
CA GLU A 318 -25.31 27.80 0.10
C GLU A 318 -25.54 28.67 1.34
N GLY A 319 -26.45 28.26 2.22
CA GLY A 319 -26.84 29.10 3.37
C GLY A 319 -27.33 30.50 3.01
N GLY A 320 -27.81 30.71 1.77
CA GLY A 320 -28.18 32.03 1.24
C GLY A 320 -27.00 32.89 0.74
N ILE A 321 -25.80 32.32 0.61
CA ILE A 321 -24.61 32.94 0.02
C ILE A 321 -24.33 32.29 -1.34
N GLY A 322 -23.92 33.07 -2.34
CA GLY A 322 -23.72 32.57 -3.70
C GLY A 322 -22.40 31.84 -3.94
N GLY A 323 -22.43 30.86 -4.83
CA GLY A 323 -21.25 30.14 -5.30
C GLY A 323 -21.34 29.83 -6.79
N TYR A 324 -20.21 29.47 -7.39
CA TYR A 324 -20.13 29.04 -8.79
C TYR A 324 -19.30 27.75 -8.90
N ARG A 325 -19.67 26.88 -9.84
CA ARG A 325 -18.92 25.66 -10.18
C ARG A 325 -18.68 25.55 -11.68
N ALA A 326 -17.55 24.98 -12.06
CA ALA A 326 -17.28 24.52 -13.42
C ALA A 326 -17.70 23.05 -13.53
N VAL A 327 -18.66 22.75 -14.43
CA VAL A 327 -19.26 21.42 -14.58
C VAL A 327 -18.86 20.82 -15.93
N PRO A 328 -18.17 19.66 -15.96
CA PRO A 328 -17.77 18.99 -17.20
C PRO A 328 -18.91 18.12 -17.76
N TYR A 329 -19.01 18.07 -19.09
CA TYR A 329 -20.02 17.29 -19.80
C TYR A 329 -19.52 16.79 -21.17
N PHE A 330 -20.10 15.70 -21.65
CA PHE A 330 -19.97 15.26 -23.03
C PHE A 330 -21.06 15.89 -23.90
N ALA A 331 -20.66 16.48 -25.03
CA ALA A 331 -21.59 16.87 -26.09
C ALA A 331 -21.66 15.77 -27.16
N SER A 332 -22.85 15.21 -27.33
CA SER A 332 -23.26 14.52 -28.55
C SER A 332 -24.02 15.49 -29.44
N SER A 333 -24.18 15.17 -30.74
CA SER A 333 -24.98 15.96 -31.69
C SER A 333 -26.46 16.08 -31.31
N GLN A 334 -26.94 15.28 -30.34
CA GLN A 334 -28.32 15.22 -29.89
C GLN A 334 -28.48 15.15 -28.36
N ALA A 335 -27.40 15.25 -27.57
CA ALA A 335 -27.44 15.05 -26.11
C ALA A 335 -26.34 15.83 -25.37
N VAL A 336 -26.66 16.28 -24.14
CA VAL A 336 -25.68 16.73 -23.14
C VAL A 336 -25.67 15.70 -22.01
N ILE A 337 -24.52 15.07 -21.78
CA ILE A 337 -24.36 13.99 -20.81
C ILE A 337 -23.34 14.43 -19.77
N LEU A 338 -23.73 14.51 -18.50
CA LEU A 338 -22.80 14.87 -17.42
C LEU A 338 -21.79 13.74 -17.20
N ILE A 339 -20.52 14.08 -17.04
CA ILE A 339 -19.48 13.05 -16.82
C ILE A 339 -19.75 12.31 -15.51
N SER A 340 -20.20 13.02 -14.47
CA SER A 340 -20.57 12.45 -13.17
C SER A 340 -21.68 11.39 -13.23
N THR A 341 -22.72 11.56 -14.05
CA THR A 341 -23.81 10.56 -14.16
C THR A 341 -23.40 9.32 -14.95
N LEU A 342 -22.54 9.49 -15.96
CA LEU A 342 -21.95 8.39 -16.73
C LEU A 342 -20.93 7.60 -15.89
N TYR A 343 -20.10 8.32 -15.11
CA TYR A 343 -19.14 7.75 -14.17
C TYR A 343 -19.82 6.96 -13.04
N GLN A 344 -20.90 7.49 -12.46
CA GLN A 344 -21.70 6.77 -11.48
C GLN A 344 -22.30 5.48 -12.06
N ALA A 345 -22.73 5.46 -13.32
CA ALA A 345 -23.15 4.21 -13.97
C ALA A 345 -22.00 3.20 -14.12
N ALA A 346 -20.79 3.68 -14.45
CA ALA A 346 -19.59 2.86 -14.60
C ALA A 346 -19.06 2.29 -13.26
N ILE A 347 -19.23 3.00 -12.14
CA ILE A 347 -18.99 2.47 -10.78
C ILE A 347 -20.00 1.36 -10.48
N ASN A 348 -21.30 1.63 -10.66
CA ASN A 348 -22.42 0.72 -10.39
C ASN A 348 -22.53 -0.47 -11.38
N GLY A 349 -21.41 -0.92 -11.97
CA GLY A 349 -21.31 -2.13 -12.79
C GLY A 349 -22.09 -2.10 -14.12
N LYS A 350 -22.69 -0.98 -14.53
CA LYS A 350 -23.50 -0.92 -15.75
C LYS A 350 -22.61 -0.94 -16.98
N ARG A 351 -22.74 -2.00 -17.79
CA ARG A 351 -22.11 -2.08 -19.12
C ARG A 351 -22.73 -1.13 -20.15
N PHE A 352 -24.02 -0.82 -20.02
CA PHE A 352 -24.72 0.07 -20.96
C PHE A 352 -25.41 1.22 -20.21
N PHE A 353 -25.23 2.43 -20.71
CA PHE A 353 -25.85 3.66 -20.20
C PHE A 353 -26.87 4.20 -21.20
N GLU A 354 -28.09 4.47 -20.74
CA GLU A 354 -29.17 5.05 -21.55
C GLU A 354 -28.95 6.57 -21.69
N ALA A 355 -28.67 7.02 -22.91
CA ALA A 355 -28.61 8.45 -23.24
C ALA A 355 -29.98 8.92 -23.78
N THR A 356 -30.17 10.24 -23.90
CA THR A 356 -31.40 10.78 -24.53
C THR A 356 -31.58 10.36 -25.98
N THR A 357 -30.52 9.88 -26.64
CA THR A 357 -30.54 9.32 -28.00
C THR A 357 -29.60 8.12 -28.14
N GLY A 358 -30.11 6.93 -27.78
CA GLY A 358 -29.38 5.67 -27.88
C GLY A 358 -28.61 5.30 -26.61
N TRP A 359 -27.67 4.36 -26.75
CA TRP A 359 -26.92 3.77 -25.63
C TRP A 359 -25.43 4.09 -25.74
N ILE A 360 -24.73 4.21 -24.61
CA ILE A 360 -23.27 4.23 -24.55
C ILE A 360 -22.81 2.91 -23.93
N GLU A 361 -21.89 2.20 -24.57
CA GLU A 361 -21.24 1.04 -23.97
C GLU A 361 -20.04 1.50 -23.10
N ILE A 362 -20.12 1.16 -21.82
CA ILE A 362 -19.07 1.37 -20.83
C ILE A 362 -18.14 0.16 -20.90
N THR A 363 -17.25 0.18 -21.90
CA THR A 363 -16.17 -0.80 -22.02
C THR A 363 -15.14 -0.61 -20.89
N PRO A 364 -14.33 -1.63 -20.54
CA PRO A 364 -13.25 -1.47 -19.56
C PRO A 364 -12.29 -0.32 -19.92
N THR A 365 -11.92 -0.22 -21.20
CA THR A 365 -11.07 0.87 -21.73
C THR A 365 -11.71 2.24 -21.55
N PHE A 366 -13.02 2.38 -21.81
CA PHE A 366 -13.72 3.65 -21.62
C PHE A 366 -13.94 3.98 -20.13
N LYS A 367 -14.14 2.98 -19.26
CA LYS A 367 -14.16 3.17 -17.80
C LYS A 367 -12.81 3.68 -17.29
N LEU A 368 -11.69 3.13 -17.80
CA LEU A 368 -10.34 3.63 -17.50
C LEU A 368 -10.16 5.07 -18.02
N GLN A 369 -10.56 5.38 -19.25
CA GLN A 369 -10.50 6.76 -19.78
C GLN A 369 -11.40 7.75 -19.01
N LEU A 370 -12.51 7.29 -18.43
CA LEU A 370 -13.34 8.11 -17.54
C LEU A 370 -12.65 8.39 -16.20
N LEU A 371 -12.02 7.37 -15.60
CA LEU A 371 -11.21 7.51 -14.38
C LEU A 371 -10.01 8.44 -14.62
N GLU A 372 -9.23 8.17 -15.66
CA GLU A 372 -8.05 8.94 -16.08
C GLU A 372 -8.39 10.43 -16.26
N ARG A 373 -9.48 10.75 -16.96
CA ARG A 373 -9.94 12.14 -17.15
C ARG A 373 -10.35 12.81 -15.83
N ILE A 374 -10.99 12.08 -14.92
CA ILE A 374 -11.35 12.63 -13.59
C ILE A 374 -10.07 12.90 -12.78
N GLN A 375 -9.09 11.98 -12.80
CA GLN A 375 -7.80 12.14 -12.12
C GLN A 375 -6.94 13.26 -12.72
N GLN A 376 -6.98 13.46 -14.05
CA GLN A 376 -6.35 14.60 -14.75
C GLN A 376 -7.02 15.95 -14.46
N GLY A 377 -8.00 16.01 -13.55
CA GLY A 377 -8.65 17.26 -13.12
C GLY A 377 -9.86 17.68 -13.95
N TYR A 378 -10.38 16.84 -14.87
CA TYR A 378 -11.66 17.09 -15.55
C TYR A 378 -12.89 16.72 -14.69
N GLY A 379 -12.80 16.97 -13.37
CA GLY A 379 -13.91 16.84 -12.40
C GLY A 379 -14.72 18.14 -12.26
N GLU A 380 -15.90 18.07 -11.62
CA GLU A 380 -16.63 19.28 -11.23
C GLU A 380 -15.87 20.00 -10.10
N PHE A 381 -15.62 21.30 -10.23
CA PHE A 381 -14.91 22.08 -9.21
C PHE A 381 -15.61 23.40 -8.86
N THR A 382 -15.50 23.81 -7.59
CA THR A 382 -16.02 25.10 -7.10
C THR A 382 -15.00 26.22 -7.32
N LEU A 383 -15.48 27.41 -7.71
CA LEU A 383 -14.63 28.58 -7.90
C LEU A 383 -14.29 29.25 -6.55
N THR A 384 -13.01 29.43 -6.30
CA THR A 384 -12.46 30.21 -5.20
C THR A 384 -12.91 31.68 -5.25
N PRO A 385 -12.77 32.44 -4.15
CA PRO A 385 -12.99 33.89 -4.16
C PRO A 385 -12.09 34.64 -5.16
N LEU A 386 -10.86 34.15 -5.41
CA LEU A 386 -9.94 34.73 -6.39
C LEU A 386 -10.46 34.56 -7.83
N GLU A 387 -10.84 33.34 -8.22
CA GLU A 387 -11.37 33.05 -9.56
C GLU A 387 -12.65 33.85 -9.82
N ARG A 388 -13.54 33.94 -8.83
CA ARG A 388 -14.74 34.79 -8.87
C ARG A 388 -14.44 36.29 -8.97
N LEU A 389 -13.30 36.75 -8.46
CA LEU A 389 -12.80 38.12 -8.64
C LEU A 389 -12.10 38.35 -9.99
N GLY A 390 -11.91 37.31 -10.81
CA GLY A 390 -11.14 37.40 -12.06
C GLY A 390 -9.63 37.45 -11.84
N THR A 391 -9.15 36.76 -10.81
CA THR A 391 -7.72 36.63 -10.44
C THR A 391 -7.38 35.15 -10.24
N ASN A 392 -6.14 34.75 -10.55
CA ASN A 392 -5.70 33.34 -10.50
C ASN A 392 -6.63 32.35 -11.26
N CYS A 393 -6.98 32.68 -12.50
CA CYS A 393 -8.00 31.98 -13.28
C CYS A 393 -7.55 30.68 -13.97
N GLN A 394 -6.38 30.11 -13.64
CA GLN A 394 -5.74 29.01 -14.40
C GLN A 394 -6.67 27.81 -14.65
N ARG A 395 -7.48 27.41 -13.66
CA ARG A 395 -8.46 26.32 -13.78
C ARG A 395 -9.59 26.66 -14.77
N LEU A 396 -10.02 27.92 -14.80
CA LEU A 396 -11.01 28.42 -15.76
C LEU A 396 -10.44 28.52 -17.18
N ASP A 397 -9.18 28.98 -17.32
CA ASP A 397 -8.50 29.06 -18.62
C ASP A 397 -8.34 27.67 -19.25
N HIS A 398 -7.95 26.66 -18.46
CA HIS A 398 -7.93 25.24 -18.86
C HIS A 398 -9.32 24.67 -19.19
N ALA A 399 -10.36 25.11 -18.47
CA ALA A 399 -11.76 24.75 -18.78
C ALA A 399 -12.35 25.55 -19.96
N HIS A 400 -11.62 26.54 -20.49
CA HIS A 400 -12.10 27.53 -21.48
C HIS A 400 -13.35 28.30 -21.01
N LEU A 401 -13.44 28.57 -19.71
CA LEU A 401 -14.50 29.36 -19.06
C LEU A 401 -13.99 30.77 -18.70
N THR A 402 -14.91 31.74 -18.68
CA THR A 402 -14.64 33.08 -18.15
C THR A 402 -15.14 33.22 -16.71
N PRO A 403 -14.50 34.07 -15.88
CA PRO A 403 -15.04 34.47 -14.57
C PRO A 403 -16.46 35.06 -14.66
N PRO A 404 -17.27 34.96 -13.59
CA PRO A 404 -18.61 35.57 -13.56
C PRO A 404 -18.55 37.09 -13.66
N GLU A 405 -19.47 37.68 -14.45
CA GLU A 405 -19.55 39.13 -14.62
C GLU A 405 -20.12 39.83 -13.38
N PHE A 406 -19.59 41.02 -13.07
CA PHE A 406 -20.05 41.86 -11.97
C PHE A 406 -21.17 42.79 -12.46
N LEU A 407 -22.36 42.67 -11.87
CA LEU A 407 -23.48 43.55 -12.18
C LEU A 407 -23.21 44.99 -11.70
N PRO A 408 -23.62 46.03 -12.46
CA PRO A 408 -23.42 47.42 -12.07
C PRO A 408 -24.28 47.79 -10.86
N ILE A 409 -23.67 48.46 -9.87
CA ILE A 409 -24.35 48.90 -8.65
C ILE A 409 -25.39 49.97 -9.00
N SER A 410 -26.65 49.72 -8.67
CA SER A 410 -27.80 50.61 -8.89
C SER A 410 -28.39 51.12 -7.56
N GLY A 411 -29.09 52.25 -7.58
CA GLY A 411 -29.81 52.79 -6.42
C GLY A 411 -29.92 54.32 -6.40
N GLN A 412 -30.99 54.84 -5.81
CA GLN A 412 -31.23 56.26 -5.58
C GLN A 412 -30.57 56.71 -4.27
N GLY A 413 -29.48 57.46 -4.41
CA GLY A 413 -28.67 57.90 -3.26
C GLY A 413 -27.82 56.78 -2.66
N ASP A 414 -26.98 57.13 -1.70
CA ASP A 414 -25.87 56.26 -1.27
C ASP A 414 -26.31 55.10 -0.37
N LEU A 415 -27.44 55.24 0.33
CA LEU A 415 -28.02 54.19 1.18
C LEU A 415 -28.50 52.98 0.36
N GLU A 416 -29.22 53.21 -0.74
CA GLU A 416 -29.74 52.13 -1.59
C GLU A 416 -28.60 51.45 -2.37
N LYS A 417 -27.63 52.25 -2.86
CA LYS A 417 -26.40 51.72 -3.47
C LYS A 417 -25.62 50.82 -2.51
N ALA A 418 -25.54 51.16 -1.22
CA ALA A 418 -24.85 50.36 -0.21
C ALA A 418 -25.56 49.01 0.05
N GLU A 419 -26.89 48.99 0.10
CA GLU A 419 -27.64 47.74 0.17
C GLU A 419 -27.48 46.89 -1.10
N ASN A 420 -27.59 47.50 -2.28
CA ASN A 420 -27.52 46.76 -3.55
C ASN A 420 -26.10 46.26 -3.86
N PHE A 421 -25.07 47.00 -3.45
CA PHE A 421 -23.68 46.53 -3.47
C PHE A 421 -23.50 45.28 -2.60
N LEU A 422 -23.92 45.33 -1.33
CA LEU A 422 -23.84 44.17 -0.43
C LEU A 422 -24.68 42.99 -0.93
N GLU A 423 -25.81 43.24 -1.60
CA GLU A 423 -26.65 42.21 -2.22
C GLU A 423 -25.94 41.52 -3.40
N ILE A 424 -25.34 42.28 -4.33
CA ILE A 424 -24.55 41.72 -5.44
C ILE A 424 -23.40 40.87 -4.90
N MET A 425 -22.69 41.37 -3.90
CA MET A 425 -21.56 40.66 -3.28
C MET A 425 -22.01 39.39 -2.54
N ARG A 426 -23.22 39.37 -1.94
CA ARG A 426 -23.83 38.15 -1.40
C ARG A 426 -24.14 37.13 -2.48
N GLN A 427 -24.74 37.55 -3.60
CA GLN A 427 -25.11 36.68 -4.73
C GLN A 427 -23.89 36.10 -5.47
N MET A 428 -22.71 36.76 -5.37
CA MET A 428 -21.43 36.22 -5.83
C MET A 428 -20.63 35.47 -4.74
N GLY A 429 -21.08 35.55 -3.48
CA GLY A 429 -20.40 35.01 -2.30
C GLY A 429 -19.01 35.59 -2.05
N LEU A 430 -18.83 36.88 -2.34
CA LEU A 430 -17.56 37.58 -2.21
C LEU A 430 -17.59 38.53 -1.00
N PRO A 431 -16.49 38.64 -0.22
CA PRO A 431 -16.40 39.55 0.91
C PRO A 431 -16.61 41.01 0.47
N ALA A 432 -17.21 41.84 1.34
CA ALA A 432 -17.55 43.22 1.00
C ALA A 432 -17.38 44.20 2.17
N ALA A 433 -16.89 45.40 1.88
CA ALA A 433 -16.75 46.48 2.84
C ALA A 433 -17.17 47.83 2.24
N PHE A 434 -17.56 48.78 3.08
CA PHE A 434 -17.83 50.14 2.63
C PHE A 434 -17.22 51.22 3.54
N VAL A 435 -16.91 52.36 2.91
CA VAL A 435 -16.38 53.58 3.56
C VAL A 435 -17.48 54.64 3.63
N GLY A 436 -17.60 55.34 4.75
CA GLY A 436 -18.63 56.36 4.97
C GLY A 436 -19.90 55.85 5.65
N LEU A 437 -21.01 56.60 5.55
CA LEU A 437 -22.35 56.25 6.08
C LEU A 437 -22.37 55.79 7.55
N GLN A 438 -21.49 56.33 8.41
CA GLN A 438 -21.23 55.78 9.76
C GLN A 438 -22.47 55.73 10.68
N TYR A 439 -23.40 56.67 10.52
CA TYR A 439 -24.65 56.71 11.29
C TYR A 439 -25.68 55.68 10.81
N ASP A 440 -25.78 55.45 9.50
CA ASP A 440 -26.77 54.56 8.88
C ASP A 440 -26.28 53.11 8.74
N ALA A 441 -24.97 52.87 8.83
CA ALA A 441 -24.36 51.55 8.69
C ALA A 441 -25.05 50.44 9.53
N PRO A 442 -25.45 50.66 10.81
CA PRO A 442 -26.19 49.65 11.56
C PRO A 442 -27.56 49.30 10.96
N ALA A 443 -28.24 50.25 10.33
CA ALA A 443 -29.55 50.03 9.69
C ALA A 443 -29.41 49.36 8.31
N ILE A 444 -28.34 49.64 7.56
CA ILE A 444 -27.99 48.92 6.32
C ILE A 444 -27.71 47.44 6.65
N LEU A 445 -26.80 47.19 7.60
CA LEU A 445 -26.35 45.85 7.97
C LEU A 445 -27.47 45.02 8.62
N ALA A 446 -28.35 45.62 9.43
CA ALA A 446 -29.53 44.93 9.97
C ALA A 446 -30.51 44.48 8.87
N ARG A 447 -30.66 45.27 7.79
CA ARG A 447 -31.50 44.90 6.63
C ARG A 447 -30.87 43.78 5.80
N ILE A 448 -29.54 43.78 5.61
CA ILE A 448 -28.82 42.66 5.00
C ILE A 448 -28.95 41.36 5.83
N CYS A 449 -28.80 41.44 7.17
CA CYS A 449 -29.04 40.30 8.05
C CYS A 449 -30.45 39.71 7.90
N LYS A 450 -31.46 40.59 7.75
CA LYS A 450 -32.86 40.21 7.55
C LYS A 450 -33.08 39.51 6.20
N ARG A 451 -32.54 40.04 5.10
CA ARG A 451 -32.62 39.40 3.77
C ARG A 451 -31.97 38.01 3.78
N LEU A 452 -30.76 37.89 4.32
CA LEU A 452 -30.06 36.60 4.48
C LEU A 452 -30.91 35.59 5.27
N TYR A 453 -31.59 36.03 6.34
CA TYR A 453 -32.46 35.16 7.14
C TYR A 453 -33.79 34.81 6.45
N GLN A 454 -34.25 35.61 5.47
CA GLN A 454 -35.42 35.28 4.66
C GLN A 454 -35.12 34.15 3.67
N ASP A 455 -33.92 34.16 3.09
CA ASP A 455 -33.45 33.11 2.16
C ASP A 455 -32.95 31.86 2.90
N ALA A 456 -32.32 32.03 4.08
CA ALA A 456 -31.77 30.95 4.90
C ALA A 456 -32.18 31.12 6.38
N SER A 457 -33.28 30.49 6.77
CA SER A 457 -33.88 30.63 8.12
C SER A 457 -33.06 29.99 9.26
N ASN A 458 -31.96 29.30 8.93
CA ASN A 458 -30.97 28.73 9.85
C ASN A 458 -29.66 29.55 9.91
N ALA A 459 -29.59 30.71 9.25
CA ALA A 459 -28.37 31.51 9.15
C ALA A 459 -27.83 31.95 10.52
N LYS A 460 -26.58 31.57 10.81
CA LYS A 460 -25.87 31.97 12.05
C LYS A 460 -25.07 33.23 11.78
N ILE A 461 -25.37 34.33 12.48
CA ILE A 461 -24.77 35.65 12.23
C ILE A 461 -24.06 36.17 13.49
N LEU A 462 -22.78 36.54 13.34
CA LEU A 462 -21.95 37.19 14.37
C LEU A 462 -21.65 38.63 13.96
N TRP A 463 -21.83 39.58 14.87
CA TRP A 463 -21.50 41.00 14.64
C TRP A 463 -20.54 41.48 15.73
N ILE A 464 -19.31 41.78 15.33
CA ILE A 464 -18.27 42.32 16.21
C ILE A 464 -18.26 43.84 16.09
N ALA A 465 -18.47 44.54 17.20
CA ALA A 465 -18.49 46.00 17.25
C ALA A 465 -17.98 46.58 18.58
N PRO A 466 -17.34 47.76 18.58
CA PRO A 466 -16.92 48.45 19.80
C PRO A 466 -18.08 48.67 20.79
N ARG A 467 -17.83 48.52 22.10
CA ARG A 467 -18.87 48.63 23.16
C ARG A 467 -19.73 49.90 23.04
N LYS A 468 -19.13 51.03 22.64
CA LYS A 468 -19.78 52.33 22.34
C LYS A 468 -20.97 52.25 21.36
N GLN A 469 -20.98 51.30 20.43
CA GLN A 469 -21.98 51.18 19.35
C GLN A 469 -23.02 50.07 19.60
N ARG A 470 -22.86 49.26 20.66
CA ARG A 470 -23.72 48.10 20.94
C ARG A 470 -25.19 48.48 21.05
N ALA A 471 -25.51 49.61 21.68
CA ALA A 471 -26.88 50.10 21.85
C ALA A 471 -27.53 50.44 20.48
N THR A 472 -26.82 51.17 19.62
CA THR A 472 -27.28 51.56 18.28
C THR A 472 -27.52 50.33 17.38
N ILE A 473 -26.62 49.35 17.45
CA ILE A 473 -26.75 48.08 16.71
C ILE A 473 -27.94 47.27 17.23
N GLN A 474 -28.14 47.17 18.55
CA GLN A 474 -29.30 46.52 19.14
C GLN A 474 -30.62 47.22 18.78
N GLU A 475 -30.65 48.55 18.67
CA GLU A 475 -31.83 49.29 18.24
C GLU A 475 -32.15 49.04 16.75
N ALA A 476 -31.14 49.05 15.87
CA ALA A 476 -31.30 48.73 14.45
C ALA A 476 -31.80 47.29 14.24
N LEU A 477 -31.17 46.31 14.91
CA LEU A 477 -31.62 44.92 14.91
C LEU A 477 -33.03 44.75 15.50
N LYS A 478 -33.43 45.57 16.48
CA LYS A 478 -34.79 45.55 17.04
C LYS A 478 -35.83 46.09 16.05
N LYS A 479 -35.52 47.16 15.31
CA LYS A 479 -36.38 47.70 14.24
C LYS A 479 -36.64 46.66 13.16
N GLU A 480 -35.61 45.93 12.74
CA GLU A 480 -35.71 44.86 11.72
C GLU A 480 -36.12 43.47 12.26
N ARG A 481 -36.46 43.35 13.56
CA ARG A 481 -36.85 42.09 14.24
C ARG A 481 -35.78 40.99 14.21
N MET A 482 -34.51 41.38 14.14
CA MET A 482 -33.33 40.50 14.09
C MET A 482 -32.56 40.38 15.43
N ALA A 483 -32.98 41.11 16.48
CA ALA A 483 -32.23 41.22 17.74
C ALA A 483 -31.98 39.91 18.52
N SER A 484 -32.78 38.86 18.31
CA SER A 484 -32.57 37.52 18.89
C SER A 484 -31.84 36.54 17.95
N LYS A 485 -31.59 36.94 16.70
CA LYS A 485 -31.01 36.09 15.62
C LYS A 485 -29.55 36.42 15.31
N VAL A 486 -29.07 37.59 15.71
CA VAL A 486 -27.70 38.06 15.47
C VAL A 486 -26.94 38.16 16.79
N GLN A 487 -25.83 37.46 16.92
CA GLN A 487 -24.99 37.55 18.11
C GLN A 487 -24.11 38.80 18.05
N VAL A 488 -24.43 39.82 18.84
CA VAL A 488 -23.60 41.03 18.98
C VAL A 488 -22.57 40.82 20.10
N ARG A 489 -21.29 41.01 19.78
CA ARG A 489 -20.14 40.95 20.70
C ARG A 489 -19.22 42.15 20.52
N SER A 490 -18.41 42.43 21.53
CA SER A 490 -17.29 43.38 21.42
C SER A 490 -15.94 42.68 21.32
N PRO A 491 -14.89 43.34 20.78
CA PRO A 491 -13.59 42.70 20.53
C PRO A 491 -12.92 42.04 21.74
N ASP A 492 -13.23 42.52 22.94
CA ASP A 492 -12.69 42.05 24.22
C ASP A 492 -13.57 40.96 24.87
N GLU A 493 -14.60 40.45 24.17
CA GLU A 493 -15.54 39.45 24.68
C GLU A 493 -15.23 38.07 24.10
N VAL A 494 -14.75 37.18 24.97
CA VAL A 494 -14.40 35.79 24.65
C VAL A 494 -15.57 35.06 23.98
N LEU A 495 -15.35 34.48 22.80
CA LEU A 495 -16.30 33.60 22.15
C LEU A 495 -16.39 32.25 22.89
N PRO A 496 -17.55 31.56 22.88
CA PRO A 496 -17.66 30.19 23.37
C PRO A 496 -16.64 29.27 22.66
N LYS A 497 -16.06 28.30 23.38
CA LYS A 497 -15.10 27.30 22.84
C LYS A 497 -15.65 26.37 21.76
N GLN A 498 -16.92 26.50 21.38
CA GLN A 498 -17.59 25.63 20.41
C GLN A 498 -17.31 26.11 18.98
N THR A 499 -16.97 25.18 18.09
CA THR A 499 -16.66 25.45 16.68
C THR A 499 -17.93 25.77 15.89
N ILE A 500 -18.45 26.99 16.08
CA ILE A 500 -19.60 27.48 15.32
C ILE A 500 -19.14 27.88 13.92
N GLU A 501 -19.61 27.14 12.91
CA GLU A 501 -19.55 27.58 11.51
C GLU A 501 -20.61 28.67 11.27
N TRP A 502 -20.18 29.85 10.82
CA TRP A 502 -21.02 31.03 10.68
C TRP A 502 -21.50 31.24 9.24
N THR A 503 -22.72 31.68 9.04
CA THR A 503 -23.20 32.09 7.70
C THR A 503 -22.65 33.46 7.33
N LEU A 504 -22.59 34.38 8.30
CA LEU A 504 -22.08 35.75 8.11
C LEU A 504 -21.36 36.24 9.38
N ILE A 505 -20.16 36.80 9.21
CA ILE A 505 -19.48 37.60 10.24
C ILE A 505 -19.38 39.06 9.78
N ILE A 506 -19.77 39.98 10.66
CA ILE A 506 -19.78 41.43 10.43
C ILE A 506 -18.73 42.11 11.31
N PHE A 507 -17.79 42.84 10.70
CA PHE A 507 -16.75 43.61 11.39
C PHE A 507 -17.01 45.12 11.31
N GLN A 508 -17.54 45.70 12.39
CA GLN A 508 -17.72 47.16 12.49
C GLN A 508 -16.38 47.85 12.74
N GLU A 509 -16.06 48.91 11.98
CA GLU A 509 -14.76 49.61 12.05
C GLU A 509 -13.56 48.67 11.75
N ALA A 510 -13.69 47.72 10.82
CA ALA A 510 -12.77 46.61 10.55
C ALA A 510 -11.28 46.97 10.48
N HIS A 511 -10.92 48.09 9.84
CA HIS A 511 -9.55 48.66 9.80
C HIS A 511 -8.90 48.97 11.17
N ILE A 512 -9.69 49.27 12.21
CA ILE A 512 -9.21 49.48 13.58
C ILE A 512 -9.04 48.13 14.27
N LEU A 513 -9.97 47.20 14.03
CA LEU A 513 -9.89 45.83 14.56
C LEU A 513 -8.68 45.07 13.97
N SER A 514 -8.38 45.26 12.68
CA SER A 514 -7.24 44.64 12.00
C SER A 514 -5.86 45.16 12.43
N ALA A 515 -5.79 46.22 13.25
CA ALA A 515 -4.54 46.66 13.86
C ALA A 515 -4.13 45.80 15.07
N GLY A 516 -5.08 45.09 15.69
CA GLY A 516 -4.81 44.21 16.84
C GLY A 516 -4.39 42.81 16.39
N ALA A 517 -3.09 42.49 16.45
CA ALA A 517 -2.59 41.16 16.05
C ALA A 517 -3.28 39.99 16.80
N SER A 518 -3.59 40.15 18.09
CA SER A 518 -4.36 39.16 18.86
C SER A 518 -5.81 39.02 18.42
N PHE A 519 -6.43 40.11 17.92
CA PHE A 519 -7.78 40.08 17.38
C PHE A 519 -7.81 39.31 16.06
N VAL A 520 -6.88 39.61 15.15
CA VAL A 520 -6.79 38.94 13.85
C VAL A 520 -6.54 37.43 14.03
N ARG A 521 -5.61 37.04 14.90
CA ARG A 521 -5.38 35.61 15.25
C ARG A 521 -6.61 34.89 15.79
N HIS A 522 -7.53 35.58 16.48
CA HIS A 522 -8.74 34.97 17.03
C HIS A 522 -9.92 34.94 16.03
N TYR A 523 -10.10 36.00 15.22
CA TYR A 523 -11.28 36.17 14.35
C TYR A 523 -11.04 35.85 12.86
N ALA A 524 -9.80 35.71 12.39
CA ALA A 524 -9.50 35.26 11.02
C ALA A 524 -9.70 33.75 10.77
N PRO A 525 -9.39 32.81 11.70
CA PRO A 525 -9.55 31.37 11.44
C PRO A 525 -11.00 30.86 11.60
N LEU A 526 -11.94 31.68 12.05
CA LEU A 526 -13.35 31.26 12.20
C LEU A 526 -13.93 30.84 10.85
N LYS A 527 -14.44 29.61 10.75
CA LYS A 527 -15.17 29.13 9.56
C LYS A 527 -16.41 30.00 9.30
N ARG A 528 -16.52 30.57 8.09
CA ARG A 528 -17.72 31.30 7.65
C ARG A 528 -17.95 31.23 6.14
N LEU A 529 -19.21 31.42 5.71
CA LEU A 529 -19.56 31.53 4.29
C LEU A 529 -19.39 32.95 3.73
N TRP A 530 -19.60 33.99 4.55
CA TRP A 530 -19.52 35.39 4.09
C TRP A 530 -18.98 36.35 5.14
N THR A 531 -18.29 37.41 4.68
CA THR A 531 -17.74 38.48 5.53
C THR A 531 -18.15 39.85 5.03
N VAL A 532 -18.67 40.68 5.95
CA VAL A 532 -19.00 42.09 5.67
C VAL A 532 -18.31 43.00 6.70
N GLY A 533 -17.95 44.23 6.34
CA GLY A 533 -17.43 45.18 7.32
C GLY A 533 -17.53 46.65 6.93
N THR A 534 -17.17 47.53 7.87
CA THR A 534 -17.25 48.99 7.69
C THR A 534 -15.92 49.67 7.99
N LEU A 535 -15.63 50.75 7.27
CA LEU A 535 -14.35 51.46 7.30
C LEU A 535 -14.63 52.94 7.65
N SER A 536 -14.05 53.44 8.74
CA SER A 536 -14.35 54.81 9.22
C SER A 536 -13.54 55.87 8.49
N LYS A 537 -12.29 55.53 8.10
CA LYS A 537 -11.43 56.35 7.24
C LYS A 537 -10.56 55.44 6.37
N TRP A 538 -10.66 55.60 5.05
CA TRP A 538 -9.73 55.01 4.09
C TRP A 538 -8.81 56.12 3.55
N LYS A 539 -7.49 55.90 3.61
CA LYS A 539 -6.47 56.89 3.19
C LYS A 539 -5.19 56.25 2.61
N GLY A 540 -5.19 54.93 2.41
CA GLY A 540 -4.05 54.20 1.87
C GLY A 540 -4.36 53.65 0.48
N ASN A 541 -3.38 53.70 -0.43
CA ASN A 541 -3.51 53.12 -1.77
C ASN A 541 -3.55 51.58 -1.78
N ARG A 542 -3.46 50.92 -0.63
CA ARG A 542 -3.40 49.46 -0.49
C ARG A 542 -4.01 48.99 0.86
N PRO A 543 -4.88 47.96 0.89
CA PRO A 543 -5.26 47.25 2.11
C PRO A 543 -4.04 46.67 2.85
N PRO A 544 -4.01 46.69 4.20
CA PRO A 544 -3.05 45.91 4.98
C PRO A 544 -3.45 44.43 4.98
N GLU A 545 -2.47 43.53 5.03
CA GLU A 545 -2.70 42.07 5.00
C GLU A 545 -3.54 41.58 6.18
N SER A 546 -3.43 42.24 7.34
CA SER A 546 -4.25 41.94 8.51
C SER A 546 -5.75 42.22 8.31
N LEU A 547 -6.12 43.10 7.37
CA LEU A 547 -7.50 43.32 6.95
C LEU A 547 -7.95 42.24 5.97
N LEU A 548 -7.13 41.92 4.96
CA LEU A 548 -7.42 40.83 4.01
C LEU A 548 -7.61 39.49 4.74
N SER A 549 -6.79 39.20 5.75
CA SER A 549 -6.91 38.03 6.64
C SER A 549 -8.25 37.97 7.38
N LEU A 550 -8.76 39.08 7.93
CA LEU A 550 -10.09 39.11 8.56
C LEU A 550 -11.24 38.85 7.57
N PHE A 551 -11.06 39.24 6.31
CA PHE A 551 -12.01 38.98 5.21
C PHE A 551 -11.77 37.63 4.50
N GLN A 552 -10.81 36.81 5.00
CA GLN A 552 -10.42 35.51 4.46
C GLN A 552 -10.00 35.57 2.98
N LEU A 553 -9.16 36.56 2.65
CA LEU A 553 -8.48 36.70 1.36
C LEU A 553 -6.95 36.70 1.52
N PRO A 554 -6.20 36.12 0.55
CA PRO A 554 -4.74 36.20 0.52
C PRO A 554 -4.27 37.60 0.08
N SER A 555 -2.98 37.89 0.28
CA SER A 555 -2.37 39.18 -0.07
C SER A 555 -2.43 39.48 -1.57
N GLU A 556 -2.45 38.46 -2.43
CA GLU A 556 -2.67 38.56 -3.88
C GLU A 556 -4.00 39.24 -4.23
N ALA A 557 -5.05 39.05 -3.42
CA ALA A 557 -6.37 39.63 -3.66
C ALA A 557 -6.39 41.16 -3.52
N THR A 558 -5.33 41.79 -2.98
CA THR A 558 -5.18 43.24 -2.73
C THR A 558 -5.96 44.11 -3.72
N GLY A 559 -5.62 44.03 -5.02
CA GLY A 559 -6.11 44.97 -6.04
C GLY A 559 -7.56 44.70 -6.42
N ALA A 560 -7.97 43.43 -6.48
CA ALA A 560 -9.34 43.05 -6.76
C ALA A 560 -10.27 43.38 -5.58
N PHE A 561 -9.84 43.13 -4.34
CA PHE A 561 -10.56 43.53 -3.14
C PHE A 561 -10.76 45.04 -3.08
N GLN A 562 -9.71 45.83 -3.32
CA GLN A 562 -9.79 47.29 -3.31
C GLN A 562 -10.67 47.88 -4.44
N SER A 563 -10.76 47.22 -5.61
CA SER A 563 -11.50 47.72 -6.78
C SER A 563 -12.90 47.14 -6.96
N ARG A 564 -13.23 46.01 -6.32
CA ARG A 564 -14.53 45.32 -6.44
C ARG A 564 -15.21 45.00 -5.11
N CYS A 565 -14.46 44.91 -4.00
CA CYS A 565 -15.00 44.58 -2.68
C CYS A 565 -15.06 45.76 -1.70
N ILE A 566 -14.50 46.92 -2.05
CA ILE A 566 -14.61 48.15 -1.26
C ILE A 566 -15.38 49.19 -2.06
N GLN A 567 -16.46 49.74 -1.49
CA GLN A 567 -17.21 50.84 -2.08
C GLN A 567 -17.21 52.07 -1.16
N GLU A 568 -16.89 53.24 -1.71
CA GLU A 568 -16.86 54.50 -0.96
C GLU A 568 -18.14 55.32 -1.18
N TYR A 569 -18.57 56.02 -0.12
CA TYR A 569 -19.75 56.90 -0.08
C TYR A 569 -19.41 58.22 0.64
N GLY A 570 -20.20 59.26 0.40
CA GLY A 570 -19.90 60.61 0.91
C GLY A 570 -19.91 60.75 2.44
N ASP A 571 -19.04 61.62 2.97
CA ASP A 571 -19.05 62.03 4.38
C ASP A 571 -20.35 62.77 4.72
N GLN A 572 -21.20 62.17 5.56
CA GLN A 572 -22.31 62.88 6.19
C GLN A 572 -21.77 63.85 7.26
N GLN A 573 -22.13 65.13 7.17
CA GLN A 573 -21.69 66.13 8.15
C GLN A 573 -22.28 65.87 9.54
N GLU A 574 -21.45 65.98 10.59
CA GLU A 574 -21.93 65.93 11.98
C GLU A 574 -22.98 67.01 12.27
N GLY A 575 -24.10 66.59 12.88
CA GLY A 575 -25.12 67.50 13.39
C GLY A 575 -24.59 68.39 14.53
N LEU A 576 -25.15 69.61 14.67
CA LEU A 576 -24.62 70.70 15.50
C LEU A 576 -24.27 70.36 16.97
N LEU A 577 -24.84 69.30 17.54
CA LEU A 577 -24.72 68.96 18.96
C LEU A 577 -23.32 68.47 19.39
N SER A 578 -22.48 67.98 18.47
CA SER A 578 -21.10 67.56 18.81
C SER A 578 -20.19 68.74 19.20
N ARG A 579 -20.55 69.97 18.81
CA ARG A 579 -19.68 71.16 18.92
C ARG A 579 -19.75 71.90 20.26
N LEU A 580 -20.54 71.42 21.23
CA LEU A 580 -20.82 72.14 22.47
C LEU A 580 -19.94 71.79 23.69
N THR A 581 -18.99 70.86 23.56
CA THR A 581 -18.05 70.50 24.66
C THR A 581 -16.62 70.95 24.40
N SER A 582 -16.35 72.20 24.78
CA SER A 582 -15.01 72.72 25.13
C SER A 582 -14.63 72.26 26.57
N PRO A 583 -13.39 72.45 27.12
CA PRO A 583 -12.30 73.29 26.61
C PRO A 583 -10.86 72.78 26.82
N PHE A 584 -10.04 72.76 25.76
CA PHE A 584 -8.63 73.16 25.86
C PHE A 584 -8.27 74.09 24.69
N ARG A 585 -7.41 75.08 24.94
CA ARG A 585 -7.30 76.31 24.14
C ARG A 585 -5.85 76.76 24.03
N LYS A 586 -5.54 77.50 22.95
CA LYS A 586 -4.28 78.19 22.57
C LYS A 586 -3.39 77.36 21.60
N ILE A 587 -2.75 77.95 20.58
CA ILE A 587 -2.75 79.35 20.11
C ILE A 587 -2.43 79.43 18.60
N LEU A 588 -2.93 80.51 17.94
CA LEU A 588 -2.46 81.29 16.77
C LEU A 588 -1.28 80.74 15.90
N THR A 589 -1.17 80.96 14.58
CA THR A 589 -1.72 82.03 13.70
C THR A 589 -1.56 81.72 12.19
N ILE A 590 -2.21 82.55 11.34
CA ILE A 590 -1.86 82.88 9.93
C ILE A 590 -2.13 81.83 8.83
N ALA A 591 -2.99 82.26 7.89
CA ALA A 591 -3.01 82.02 6.45
C ALA A 591 -2.99 83.43 5.77
N PRO A 592 -2.97 83.64 4.43
CA PRO A 592 -3.28 82.71 3.33
C PRO A 592 -2.35 82.92 2.09
N THR A 593 -2.95 82.95 0.89
CA THR A 593 -2.41 83.18 -0.48
C THR A 593 -1.71 82.00 -1.16
N GLU A 594 -1.75 81.81 -2.48
CA GLU A 594 -2.75 81.96 -3.57
C GLU A 594 -1.99 81.94 -4.92
N THR A 595 -2.60 81.33 -5.94
CA THR A 595 -2.45 81.57 -7.39
C THR A 595 -1.06 81.72 -8.04
N ASP A 596 -0.77 80.77 -8.94
CA ASP A 596 -0.39 80.94 -10.36
C ASP A 596 0.18 82.29 -10.87
N SER A 597 1.33 82.19 -11.56
CA SER A 597 1.62 82.89 -12.84
C SER A 597 2.85 82.23 -13.49
N ASP A 598 2.72 81.56 -14.64
CA ASP A 598 2.59 82.07 -16.03
C ASP A 598 3.91 82.49 -16.71
N SER A 599 4.32 81.75 -17.75
CA SER A 599 5.18 82.19 -18.87
C SER A 599 5.22 81.11 -19.98
N VAL A 600 4.55 81.31 -21.14
CA VAL A 600 4.40 80.27 -22.18
C VAL A 600 4.51 80.81 -23.63
N PRO A 601 5.55 80.39 -24.39
CA PRO A 601 5.35 79.88 -25.76
C PRO A 601 6.21 78.61 -26.07
N ILE A 602 5.91 77.64 -26.96
CA ILE A 602 5.04 77.49 -28.16
C ILE A 602 5.74 77.84 -29.51
N PRO A 603 5.83 76.93 -30.52
CA PRO A 603 5.81 75.45 -30.51
C PRO A 603 6.90 74.81 -31.48
N PRO A 604 6.63 73.83 -32.39
CA PRO A 604 6.67 72.35 -32.20
C PRO A 604 7.55 71.56 -33.20
N ARG A 605 7.70 70.23 -33.02
CA ARG A 605 7.70 69.14 -34.04
C ARG A 605 8.14 67.78 -33.42
N MET A 606 7.72 66.59 -33.88
CA MET A 606 6.55 66.13 -34.67
C MET A 606 6.37 64.59 -34.49
N THR A 607 5.30 64.00 -35.05
CA THR A 607 4.90 62.58 -34.90
C THR A 607 4.92 61.77 -36.21
N SER A 608 5.02 60.42 -36.12
CA SER A 608 4.65 59.37 -37.13
C SER A 608 5.39 59.32 -38.50
N ALA A 609 5.41 58.24 -39.32
CA ALA A 609 5.38 56.77 -39.13
C ALA A 609 5.62 55.98 -40.49
N THR A 610 6.07 54.71 -40.43
CA THR A 610 5.95 53.59 -41.45
C THR A 610 6.53 53.77 -42.91
N PRO A 611 6.37 52.84 -43.90
CA PRO A 611 6.94 51.46 -44.01
C PRO A 611 7.56 50.99 -45.39
N LYS A 612 8.19 49.79 -45.42
CA LYS A 612 8.39 48.78 -46.53
C LYS A 612 9.47 48.92 -47.66
N LYS A 613 10.13 47.76 -47.96
CA LYS A 613 10.52 47.14 -49.29
C LYS A 613 11.95 47.27 -49.97
N VAL A 614 12.75 46.17 -49.85
CA VAL A 614 13.66 45.48 -50.84
C VAL A 614 15.03 46.15 -51.28
N PRO A 615 15.94 45.55 -52.14
CA PRO A 615 17.36 45.25 -51.79
C PRO A 615 18.41 46.02 -52.70
N PRO A 616 19.73 45.68 -52.92
CA PRO A 616 20.38 44.37 -53.27
C PRO A 616 21.80 44.09 -52.67
N SER A 617 22.59 43.21 -53.32
CA SER A 617 23.98 42.71 -53.06
C SER A 617 25.04 43.38 -53.99
N PRO A 618 26.38 43.02 -54.07
CA PRO A 618 27.13 41.86 -53.51
C PRO A 618 28.62 42.06 -53.02
N ASN A 619 29.24 40.97 -52.53
CA ASN A 619 30.69 40.65 -52.44
C ASN A 619 31.61 41.55 -51.56
N THR A 620 32.68 41.06 -50.89
CA THR A 620 33.73 40.11 -51.32
C THR A 620 34.18 39.12 -50.21
N ILE A 621 34.95 38.10 -50.59
CA ILE A 621 35.31 36.89 -49.83
C ILE A 621 36.76 36.96 -49.30
N GLU A 622 37.04 36.48 -48.08
CA GLU A 622 38.18 35.55 -47.81
C GLU A 622 38.16 34.91 -46.40
N GLY A 623 38.66 33.68 -46.32
CA GLY A 623 39.21 32.97 -45.15
C GLY A 623 38.49 32.99 -43.78
N VAL A 624 37.80 31.90 -43.41
CA VAL A 624 38.36 30.82 -42.56
C VAL A 624 37.32 29.69 -42.34
N PHE A 625 37.85 28.49 -42.12
CA PHE A 625 37.18 27.19 -41.96
C PHE A 625 36.05 27.15 -40.90
N ARG A 626 34.94 26.46 -41.20
CA ARG A 626 33.88 26.14 -40.23
C ARG A 626 34.06 24.70 -39.68
N PRO A 627 34.19 24.50 -38.37
CA PRO A 627 33.88 23.21 -37.75
C PRO A 627 32.36 23.09 -37.59
N SER A 628 31.75 22.08 -38.21
CA SER A 628 30.45 21.59 -37.80
C SER A 628 30.62 20.74 -36.53
N PHE A 629 29.97 21.14 -35.44
CA PHE A 629 29.72 20.23 -34.32
C PHE A 629 28.26 19.81 -34.34
N GLU A 630 28.05 18.51 -34.42
CA GLU A 630 26.76 17.88 -34.18
C GLU A 630 26.38 18.17 -32.72
N ALA A 631 25.12 18.57 -32.48
CA ALA A 631 24.62 18.59 -31.11
C ALA A 631 24.64 17.13 -30.60
N PRO A 632 25.33 16.82 -29.49
CA PRO A 632 25.36 15.45 -28.99
C PRO A 632 23.93 15.03 -28.64
N VAL A 633 23.58 13.79 -28.99
CA VAL A 633 22.40 13.16 -28.39
C VAL A 633 22.66 13.07 -26.90
N ILE A 634 22.01 13.95 -26.13
CA ILE A 634 21.97 13.84 -24.67
C ILE A 634 21.22 12.56 -24.39
N ARG A 635 21.97 11.50 -24.06
CA ARG A 635 21.42 10.35 -23.36
C ARG A 635 20.85 10.88 -22.05
N VAL A 636 19.61 10.55 -21.75
CA VAL A 636 19.07 10.76 -20.40
C VAL A 636 19.97 9.98 -19.45
N THR A 637 20.68 10.71 -18.60
CA THR A 637 21.47 10.18 -17.49
C THR A 637 20.70 10.59 -16.25
N THR A 638 20.28 9.62 -15.45
CA THR A 638 19.41 9.86 -14.29
C THR A 638 20.14 10.70 -13.24
N GLU A 639 19.41 11.50 -12.46
CA GLU A 639 20.01 12.43 -11.48
C GLU A 639 20.84 11.70 -10.41
N LYS A 640 20.50 10.43 -10.12
CA LYS A 640 21.29 9.51 -9.28
C LYS A 640 22.74 9.31 -9.80
N GLN A 641 22.96 9.38 -11.13
CA GLN A 641 24.32 9.39 -11.74
C GLN A 641 25.03 10.74 -11.61
N ASN A 642 24.29 11.86 -11.58
CA ASN A 642 24.86 13.19 -11.36
C ASN A 642 25.47 13.29 -9.95
N PHE A 643 24.73 12.86 -8.93
CA PHE A 643 25.21 12.83 -7.53
C PHE A 643 26.52 12.03 -7.38
N ALA A 644 26.59 10.82 -7.95
CA ALA A 644 27.79 9.98 -7.90
C ALA A 644 29.02 10.65 -8.56
N SER A 645 28.82 11.48 -9.57
CA SER A 645 29.89 12.27 -10.20
C SER A 645 30.37 13.42 -9.30
N LEU A 646 29.44 14.14 -8.67
CA LEU A 646 29.73 15.22 -7.72
C LEU A 646 30.40 14.69 -6.45
N ALA A 647 29.98 13.53 -5.96
CA ALA A 647 30.57 12.87 -4.79
C ALA A 647 32.06 12.55 -5.01
N ARG A 648 32.41 12.07 -6.21
CA ARG A 648 33.82 11.85 -6.59
C ARG A 648 34.59 13.15 -6.77
N HIS A 649 33.99 14.18 -7.39
CA HIS A 649 34.61 15.49 -7.54
C HIS A 649 34.94 16.12 -6.17
N TYR A 650 34.01 16.04 -5.21
CA TYR A 650 34.18 16.54 -3.86
C TYR A 650 34.85 15.56 -2.90
N ALA A 651 35.27 14.35 -3.32
CA ALA A 651 35.77 13.30 -2.42
C ALA A 651 37.00 13.72 -1.58
N HIS A 652 37.78 14.69 -2.07
CA HIS A 652 38.94 15.27 -1.40
C HIS A 652 38.74 16.72 -0.91
N ARG A 653 37.52 17.28 -1.04
CA ARG A 653 37.21 18.61 -0.50
C ARG A 653 37.19 18.58 1.03
N THR A 654 37.92 19.51 1.64
CA THR A 654 37.96 19.75 3.08
C THR A 654 37.69 21.22 3.34
N GLU A 655 37.11 21.56 4.49
CA GLU A 655 36.85 22.94 4.90
C GLU A 655 37.42 23.18 6.31
N ASN A 656 37.70 24.45 6.61
CA ASN A 656 38.09 24.87 7.96
C ASN A 656 36.89 24.79 8.92
N GLN A 657 37.14 24.92 10.23
CA GLN A 657 36.09 24.89 11.25
C GLN A 657 34.92 25.83 10.91
N ALA A 658 33.73 25.23 10.79
CA ALA A 658 32.47 25.90 10.52
C ALA A 658 31.50 25.65 11.69
N GLU A 659 30.47 26.49 11.79
CA GLU A 659 29.35 26.31 12.73
C GLU A 659 28.29 25.39 12.11
N LEU A 660 27.57 24.63 12.94
CA LEU A 660 26.45 23.79 12.51
C LEU A 660 25.32 24.69 11.97
N VAL A 661 25.01 24.53 10.69
CA VAL A 661 23.85 25.17 10.04
C VAL A 661 22.79 24.09 9.81
N PRO A 662 21.56 24.25 10.33
CA PRO A 662 20.53 23.24 10.19
C PRO A 662 20.20 22.90 8.73
N PHE A 663 19.90 21.64 8.47
CA PHE A 663 19.61 21.10 7.13
C PHE A 663 18.71 19.86 7.24
N MET A 664 17.51 19.96 6.66
CA MET A 664 16.51 18.89 6.61
C MET A 664 15.97 18.79 5.18
N GLN A 665 16.07 17.59 4.61
CA GLN A 665 15.64 17.16 3.27
C GLN A 665 15.73 15.63 3.19
N TYR A 666 14.87 14.96 2.43
CA TYR A 666 14.73 13.49 2.45
C TYR A 666 15.68 12.77 1.50
N TRP A 667 15.90 13.32 0.30
CA TRP A 667 17.05 12.99 -0.56
C TRP A 667 18.03 14.16 -0.55
N PRO A 668 18.86 14.28 0.49
CA PRO A 668 19.80 15.38 0.59
C PRO A 668 20.93 15.24 -0.43
N SER A 669 21.18 16.31 -1.18
CA SER A 669 22.22 16.40 -2.22
C SER A 669 23.15 17.59 -1.98
N TYR A 670 24.23 17.71 -2.75
CA TYR A 670 25.15 18.85 -2.65
C TYR A 670 24.53 20.18 -3.08
N ASP A 671 23.65 20.13 -4.08
CA ASP A 671 23.13 21.31 -4.77
C ASP A 671 21.98 21.97 -3.99
N ALA A 672 21.25 21.18 -3.20
CA ALA A 672 20.28 21.66 -2.23
C ALA A 672 20.90 22.28 -0.95
N MET A 673 22.20 22.10 -0.72
CA MET A 673 22.90 22.79 0.38
C MET A 673 23.32 24.21 0.00
N SER A 674 22.92 25.20 0.80
CA SER A 674 23.51 26.54 0.74
C SER A 674 25.02 26.50 0.99
N SER A 675 25.75 27.52 0.52
CA SER A 675 27.21 27.60 0.71
C SER A 675 27.67 27.64 2.17
N ALA A 676 26.77 27.87 3.13
CA ALA A 676 27.06 27.74 4.55
C ALA A 676 26.90 26.29 5.04
N GLN A 677 25.81 25.61 4.64
CA GLN A 677 25.56 24.20 4.90
C GLN A 677 26.64 23.30 4.27
N GLN A 678 27.09 23.60 3.04
CA GLN A 678 28.24 22.90 2.44
C GLN A 678 29.52 23.05 3.27
N ARG A 679 29.82 24.24 3.82
CA ARG A 679 31.01 24.43 4.65
C ARG A 679 30.96 23.63 5.94
N TRP A 680 29.79 23.60 6.60
CA TRP A 680 29.57 22.69 7.73
C TRP A 680 29.79 21.23 7.32
N TYR A 681 29.10 20.77 6.27
CA TYR A 681 29.15 19.38 5.81
C TYR A 681 30.58 18.92 5.52
N PHE A 682 31.35 19.65 4.73
CA PHE A 682 32.72 19.24 4.39
C PHE A 682 33.68 19.33 5.59
N TYR A 683 33.46 20.24 6.55
CA TYR A 683 34.19 20.25 7.82
C TYR A 683 33.82 19.02 8.69
N TRP A 684 32.53 18.80 8.94
CA TRP A 684 32.00 17.65 9.70
C TRP A 684 32.47 16.31 9.11
N ARG A 685 32.38 16.15 7.79
CA ARG A 685 32.84 14.96 7.06
C ARG A 685 34.35 14.75 7.20
N THR A 686 35.13 15.83 7.28
CA THR A 686 36.59 15.75 7.53
C THR A 686 36.86 15.24 8.95
N GLN A 687 36.09 15.68 9.94
CA GLN A 687 36.17 15.17 11.32
C GLN A 687 35.75 13.70 11.40
N LEU A 688 34.62 13.34 10.79
CA LEU A 688 34.11 11.97 10.73
C LEU A 688 35.12 10.99 10.11
N ARG A 689 35.74 11.35 8.99
CA ARG A 689 36.77 10.54 8.33
C ARG A 689 38.08 10.46 9.13
N ALA A 690 38.33 11.42 10.04
CA ALA A 690 39.40 11.35 11.03
C ALA A 690 39.05 10.54 12.30
N GLY A 691 37.81 10.04 12.41
CA GLY A 691 37.31 9.29 13.57
C GLY A 691 36.62 10.16 14.66
N ASN A 692 36.53 11.47 14.43
CA ASN A 692 35.85 12.41 15.33
C ASN A 692 34.37 12.51 14.95
N PHE A 693 33.53 11.68 15.57
CA PHE A 693 32.08 11.75 15.40
C PHE A 693 31.53 13.01 16.09
N LEU A 694 30.84 13.87 15.32
CA LEU A 694 30.23 15.11 15.81
C LEU A 694 28.72 15.07 15.56
N ALA A 695 27.95 15.58 16.51
CA ALA A 695 26.51 15.75 16.33
C ALA A 695 26.20 16.66 15.12
N THR A 696 25.23 16.26 14.31
CA THR A 696 24.77 16.95 13.11
C THR A 696 23.36 16.49 12.76
N ASP A 697 22.65 17.24 11.91
CA ASP A 697 21.30 16.89 11.45
C ASP A 697 21.29 15.63 10.57
N THR A 698 20.19 14.87 10.67
CA THR A 698 19.94 13.61 9.96
C THR A 698 20.28 13.67 8.47
N SER A 699 19.87 14.73 7.76
CA SER A 699 20.10 14.83 6.32
C SER A 699 21.59 14.90 5.95
N TYR A 700 22.46 15.45 6.79
CA TYR A 700 23.92 15.36 6.55
C TYR A 700 24.45 13.93 6.72
N LEU A 701 23.81 13.11 7.56
CA LEU A 701 24.17 11.70 7.71
C LEU A 701 23.90 10.94 6.40
N PHE A 702 22.73 11.17 5.78
CA PHE A 702 22.36 10.54 4.52
C PHE A 702 23.26 10.94 3.33
N VAL A 703 23.70 12.20 3.21
CA VAL A 703 24.67 12.56 2.14
C VAL A 703 25.96 11.77 2.24
N HIS A 704 26.48 11.56 3.47
CA HIS A 704 27.70 10.78 3.67
C HIS A 704 27.48 9.27 3.51
N ILE A 705 26.28 8.76 3.80
CA ILE A 705 25.88 7.39 3.43
C ILE A 705 25.90 7.25 1.90
N TYR A 706 25.25 8.14 1.16
CA TYR A 706 25.22 8.12 -0.31
C TYR A 706 26.64 8.27 -0.91
N GLU A 707 27.49 9.14 -0.37
CA GLU A 707 28.91 9.19 -0.75
C GLU A 707 29.57 7.81 -0.60
N THR A 708 29.38 7.16 0.55
CA THR A 708 30.08 5.92 0.88
C THR A 708 29.55 4.72 0.09
N ILE A 709 28.24 4.68 -0.22
CA ILE A 709 27.63 3.73 -1.16
C ILE A 709 28.27 3.84 -2.56
N ASN A 710 28.52 5.06 -3.04
CA ASN A 710 29.22 5.31 -4.31
C ASN A 710 30.76 5.24 -4.20
N LEU A 711 31.30 4.72 -3.08
CA LEU A 711 32.73 4.59 -2.77
C LEU A 711 33.52 5.92 -2.77
N ALA A 712 32.86 7.07 -2.61
CA ALA A 712 33.44 8.39 -2.79
C ALA A 712 34.43 8.79 -1.68
N GLY A 713 35.70 8.39 -1.82
CA GLY A 713 36.78 8.69 -0.87
C GLY A 713 37.29 7.48 -0.08
N PHE A 714 36.94 6.27 -0.50
CA PHE A 714 37.45 5.00 0.04
C PHE A 714 38.25 4.25 -1.03
N ASN A 715 39.28 3.48 -0.65
CA ASN A 715 40.13 2.77 -1.63
C ASN A 715 39.58 1.38 -1.95
N THR A 716 38.83 0.77 -1.01
CA THR A 716 38.21 -0.54 -1.16
C THR A 716 36.76 -0.52 -0.66
N PRO A 717 35.86 -1.36 -1.22
CA PRO A 717 34.51 -1.51 -0.69
C PRO A 717 34.50 -2.02 0.77
N GLN A 718 35.50 -2.80 1.18
CA GLN A 718 35.63 -3.26 2.57
C GLN A 718 35.86 -2.08 3.53
N GLU A 719 36.73 -1.12 3.19
CA GLU A 719 36.92 0.12 3.98
C GLU A 719 35.62 0.93 4.11
N ALA A 720 34.84 1.03 3.03
CA ALA A 720 33.57 1.73 2.98
C ALA A 720 32.49 1.03 3.84
N PHE A 721 32.36 -0.29 3.72
CA PHE A 721 31.46 -1.10 4.54
C PHE A 721 31.81 -1.01 6.04
N ASP A 722 33.08 -1.24 6.40
CA ASP A 722 33.53 -1.14 7.79
C ASP A 722 33.45 0.30 8.33
N HIS A 723 33.43 1.32 7.47
CA HIS A 723 33.09 2.69 7.87
C HIS A 723 31.59 2.84 8.13
N LEU A 724 30.71 2.42 7.22
CA LEU A 724 29.26 2.49 7.39
C LEU A 724 28.75 1.70 8.61
N VAL A 725 29.33 0.53 8.91
CA VAL A 725 28.97 -0.24 10.12
C VAL A 725 29.32 0.54 11.40
N ARG A 726 30.48 1.21 11.45
CA ARG A 726 30.87 2.07 12.60
C ARG A 726 30.01 3.34 12.68
N PHE A 727 29.69 3.92 11.53
CA PHE A 727 28.83 5.10 11.39
C PHE A 727 27.43 4.82 11.94
N TRP A 728 26.82 3.72 11.48
CA TRP A 728 25.55 3.21 11.96
C TRP A 728 25.57 2.99 13.48
N GLN A 729 26.54 2.22 13.98
CA GLN A 729 26.68 1.93 15.42
C GLN A 729 26.81 3.17 16.29
N HIS A 730 27.42 4.26 15.78
CA HIS A 730 27.52 5.51 16.52
C HIS A 730 26.22 6.33 16.48
N TYR A 731 25.65 6.58 15.29
CA TYR A 731 24.54 7.53 15.16
C TYR A 731 23.16 6.94 15.44
N ARG A 732 22.96 5.62 15.36
CA ARG A 732 21.62 5.00 15.50
C ARG A 732 20.90 5.30 16.82
N ALA A 733 21.62 5.52 17.92
CA ALA A 733 21.03 5.92 19.20
C ALA A 733 20.53 7.38 19.21
N LEU A 734 21.11 8.25 18.37
CA LEU A 734 20.71 9.64 18.18
C LEU A 734 19.68 9.80 17.04
N THR A 735 19.71 8.88 16.07
CA THR A 735 18.85 8.87 14.88
C THR A 735 18.33 7.44 14.62
N PRO A 736 17.31 6.97 15.37
CA PRO A 736 16.81 5.59 15.24
C PRO A 736 16.34 5.21 13.83
N LYS A 737 15.85 6.17 13.03
CA LYS A 737 15.49 5.98 11.62
C LYS A 737 16.63 5.41 10.74
N LEU A 738 17.89 5.50 11.17
CA LEU A 738 19.00 4.87 10.45
C LEU A 738 18.91 3.34 10.42
N ASP A 739 18.26 2.70 11.39
CA ASP A 739 18.11 1.25 11.44
C ASP A 739 17.27 0.71 10.26
N ASN A 740 16.21 1.43 9.88
CA ASN A 740 15.30 1.07 8.78
C ASN A 740 16.05 0.92 7.45
N TYR A 741 16.85 1.93 7.07
CA TYR A 741 17.55 1.95 5.79
C TYR A 741 18.91 1.23 5.84
N LEU A 742 19.75 1.57 6.81
CA LEU A 742 21.18 1.32 6.70
C LEU A 742 21.53 -0.15 6.96
N VAL A 743 20.68 -0.90 7.66
CA VAL A 743 20.82 -2.36 7.76
C VAL A 743 20.55 -3.03 6.42
N ASP A 744 19.49 -2.64 5.71
CA ASP A 744 19.13 -3.24 4.43
C ASP A 744 20.09 -2.80 3.31
N TRP A 745 20.47 -1.51 3.25
CA TRP A 745 21.51 -1.02 2.34
C TRP A 745 22.88 -1.67 2.58
N LEU A 746 23.22 -2.06 3.82
CA LEU A 746 24.46 -2.81 4.09
C LEU A 746 24.38 -4.28 3.63
N ALA A 747 23.20 -4.90 3.64
CA ALA A 747 22.99 -6.20 3.02
C ALA A 747 23.19 -6.12 1.49
N ASP A 748 22.62 -5.09 0.87
CA ASP A 748 22.76 -4.83 -0.57
C ASP A 748 24.22 -4.55 -0.94
N PHE A 749 24.92 -3.77 -0.12
CA PHE A 749 26.35 -3.45 -0.28
C PHE A 749 27.23 -4.72 -0.33
N VAL A 750 26.98 -5.69 0.55
CA VAL A 750 27.68 -6.99 0.55
C VAL A 750 27.55 -7.70 -0.79
N ILE A 751 26.36 -7.67 -1.40
CA ILE A 751 26.04 -8.37 -2.64
C ILE A 751 26.60 -7.62 -3.86
N VAL A 752 26.33 -6.32 -3.97
CA VAL A 752 26.78 -5.46 -5.09
C VAL A 752 28.30 -5.44 -5.19
N HIS A 753 29.00 -5.29 -4.06
CA HIS A 753 30.47 -5.26 -4.03
C HIS A 753 31.13 -6.62 -3.84
N ARG A 754 30.35 -7.70 -3.67
CA ARG A 754 30.84 -9.09 -3.49
C ARG A 754 31.85 -9.21 -2.35
N LEU A 755 31.49 -8.66 -1.19
CA LEU A 755 32.31 -8.74 0.03
C LEU A 755 32.49 -10.20 0.49
N PRO A 756 33.51 -10.51 1.31
CA PRO A 756 33.80 -11.88 1.78
C PRO A 756 32.83 -12.36 2.89
N MET A 757 31.54 -12.04 2.76
CA MET A 757 30.43 -12.46 3.62
C MET A 757 29.14 -12.46 2.79
N THR A 758 28.01 -12.91 3.36
CA THR A 758 26.69 -12.83 2.70
C THR A 758 25.76 -11.88 3.47
N ALA A 759 24.66 -11.46 2.84
CA ALA A 759 23.63 -10.64 3.46
C ALA A 759 23.10 -11.27 4.77
N LEU A 760 22.83 -12.57 4.80
CA LEU A 760 22.40 -13.27 6.02
C LEU A 760 23.42 -13.20 7.18
N ASP A 761 24.73 -13.17 6.87
CA ASP A 761 25.77 -13.03 7.90
C ASP A 761 25.83 -11.58 8.45
N TRP A 762 25.47 -10.59 7.62
CA TRP A 762 25.26 -9.22 8.05
C TRP A 762 23.99 -9.08 8.90
N TYR A 763 22.86 -9.63 8.46
CA TYR A 763 21.61 -9.60 9.23
C TYR A 763 21.75 -10.28 10.60
N GLY A 764 22.47 -11.41 10.68
CA GLY A 764 22.80 -12.04 11.97
C GLY A 764 23.59 -11.12 12.90
N ARG A 765 24.49 -10.28 12.36
CA ARG A 765 25.24 -9.26 13.12
C ARG A 765 24.38 -8.06 13.51
N ALA A 766 23.40 -7.67 12.69
CA ALA A 766 22.44 -6.61 13.02
C ALA A 766 21.47 -7.04 14.14
N LEU A 767 20.99 -8.28 14.09
CA LEU A 767 20.14 -8.90 15.12
C LEU A 767 20.83 -8.98 16.49
N GLN A 768 22.13 -9.31 16.52
CA GLN A 768 22.96 -9.27 17.74
C GLN A 768 23.10 -7.85 18.33
N LEU A 769 22.82 -6.82 17.55
CA LEU A 769 22.83 -5.41 17.95
C LEU A 769 21.41 -4.84 18.15
N GLY A 770 20.40 -5.71 18.16
CA GLY A 770 19.01 -5.37 18.48
C GLY A 770 18.15 -4.88 17.31
N THR A 771 18.62 -5.00 16.06
CA THR A 771 17.89 -4.55 14.86
C THR A 771 17.43 -5.72 14.01
N ILE A 772 16.22 -5.64 13.47
CA ILE A 772 15.59 -6.64 12.61
C ILE A 772 15.44 -6.04 11.21
N SER A 773 15.48 -6.85 10.15
CA SER A 773 15.09 -6.38 8.80
C SER A 773 13.57 -6.20 8.72
N GLY A 774 13.08 -5.53 7.67
CA GLY A 774 11.65 -5.52 7.36
C GLY A 774 11.08 -6.93 7.17
N ASP A 775 11.85 -7.83 6.55
CA ASP A 775 11.45 -9.23 6.41
C ASP A 775 11.77 -10.06 7.67
N THR A 776 10.72 -10.54 8.33
CA THR A 776 10.82 -11.38 9.54
C THR A 776 11.42 -12.76 9.24
N GLU A 777 11.14 -13.35 8.08
CA GLU A 777 11.62 -14.69 7.72
C GLU A 777 13.09 -14.68 7.32
N LEU A 778 13.53 -13.61 6.63
CA LEU A 778 14.94 -13.28 6.42
C LEU A 778 15.70 -13.17 7.75
N SER A 779 15.07 -12.57 8.75
CA SER A 779 15.66 -12.40 10.09
C SER A 779 15.74 -13.72 10.87
N ILE A 780 14.77 -14.64 10.72
CA ILE A 780 14.84 -16.01 11.25
C ILE A 780 15.97 -16.80 10.58
N GLU A 781 16.05 -16.77 9.24
CA GLU A 781 17.07 -17.48 8.48
C GLU A 781 18.49 -16.97 8.80
N ALA A 782 18.64 -15.65 8.98
CA ALA A 782 19.89 -15.03 9.41
C ALA A 782 20.29 -15.42 10.83
N TRP A 783 19.34 -15.50 11.77
CA TRP A 783 19.59 -15.99 13.12
C TRP A 783 20.08 -17.44 13.11
N LEU A 784 19.36 -18.33 12.43
CA LEU A 784 19.71 -19.74 12.28
C LEU A 784 21.08 -19.94 11.62
N LYS A 785 21.36 -19.18 10.55
CA LYS A 785 22.65 -19.26 9.84
C LYS A 785 23.84 -18.84 10.71
N SER A 786 23.64 -17.92 11.66
CA SER A 786 24.69 -17.52 12.59
C SER A 786 25.15 -18.63 13.55
N GLY A 787 24.42 -19.75 13.61
CA GLY A 787 24.67 -20.84 14.55
C GLY A 787 24.22 -20.54 15.99
N ALA A 788 23.49 -19.44 16.20
CA ALA A 788 22.89 -19.10 17.47
C ALA A 788 21.65 -19.96 17.77
N ASP A 789 21.44 -20.27 19.03
CA ASP A 789 20.32 -21.11 19.46
C ASP A 789 18.97 -20.36 19.41
N PHE A 790 17.89 -21.07 19.12
CA PHE A 790 16.52 -20.53 19.09
C PHE A 790 16.12 -19.93 20.45
N THR A 791 16.52 -20.57 21.54
CA THR A 791 16.28 -20.09 22.92
C THR A 791 16.88 -18.70 23.21
N HIS A 792 17.88 -18.30 22.42
CA HIS A 792 18.62 -17.04 22.55
C HIS A 792 18.16 -15.94 21.58
N ILE A 793 17.16 -16.20 20.72
CA ILE A 793 16.64 -15.24 19.73
C ILE A 793 16.22 -13.90 20.37
N PRO A 794 16.39 -12.72 19.72
CA PRO A 794 16.02 -11.44 20.30
C PRO A 794 14.51 -11.32 20.58
N ASN A 795 14.12 -10.68 21.69
CA ASN A 795 12.71 -10.61 22.10
C ASN A 795 11.78 -9.93 21.07
N PRO A 796 12.17 -8.84 20.38
CA PRO A 796 11.29 -8.26 19.35
C PRO A 796 11.04 -9.22 18.17
N LEU A 797 12.04 -10.02 17.78
CA LEU A 797 11.88 -11.06 16.73
C LEU A 797 11.02 -12.23 17.25
N LEU A 798 11.21 -12.63 18.50
CA LEU A 798 10.37 -13.64 19.16
C LEU A 798 8.88 -13.24 19.19
N PHE A 799 8.58 -11.97 19.48
CA PHE A 799 7.23 -11.44 19.55
C PHE A 799 6.58 -11.33 18.15
N GLN A 800 7.36 -10.99 17.11
CA GLN A 800 6.92 -11.07 15.71
C GLN A 800 6.58 -12.51 15.30
N ILE A 801 7.47 -13.48 15.56
CA ILE A 801 7.22 -14.91 15.26
C ILE A 801 5.98 -15.41 16.02
N ALA A 802 5.81 -15.01 17.28
CA ALA A 802 4.66 -15.39 18.09
C ALA A 802 3.35 -14.73 17.66
N GLN A 803 3.38 -13.66 16.85
CA GLN A 803 2.22 -12.79 16.59
C GLN A 803 1.52 -12.38 17.91
N TYR A 804 2.32 -11.97 18.90
CA TYR A 804 1.88 -11.62 20.24
C TYR A 804 2.82 -10.58 20.85
N VAL A 805 2.26 -9.48 21.34
CA VAL A 805 3.00 -8.27 21.72
C VAL A 805 2.81 -8.00 23.22
N PRO A 806 3.47 -8.77 24.12
CA PRO A 806 3.27 -8.64 25.56
C PRO A 806 3.66 -7.26 26.08
N THR A 807 4.50 -6.51 25.37
CA THR A 807 4.93 -5.14 25.72
C THR A 807 3.79 -4.13 25.83
N LYS A 808 2.58 -4.40 25.30
CA LYS A 808 1.39 -3.56 25.47
C LYS A 808 0.56 -3.88 26.72
N SER A 809 0.77 -5.04 27.35
CA SER A 809 0.00 -5.49 28.52
C SER A 809 0.43 -4.79 29.81
N LYS A 810 -0.55 -4.33 30.60
CA LYS A 810 -0.32 -3.77 31.95
C LYS A 810 0.54 -4.68 32.84
N PHE A 811 0.31 -5.99 32.82
CA PHE A 811 1.10 -6.95 33.60
C PHE A 811 2.59 -6.96 33.21
N TYR A 812 2.92 -6.85 31.92
CA TYR A 812 4.31 -6.83 31.45
C TYR A 812 5.02 -5.54 31.83
N ALA A 813 4.36 -4.39 31.65
CA ALA A 813 4.91 -3.08 32.00
C ALA A 813 5.32 -3.01 33.49
N ASP A 814 4.47 -3.52 34.38
CA ASP A 814 4.76 -3.56 35.83
C ASP A 814 5.84 -4.59 36.19
N ASN A 815 5.79 -5.79 35.61
CA ASN A 815 6.61 -6.92 36.08
C ASN A 815 7.95 -7.09 35.35
N ASN A 816 8.16 -6.49 34.17
CA ASN A 816 9.36 -6.69 33.37
C ASN A 816 10.51 -5.69 33.64
N GLN A 817 10.42 -4.83 34.66
CA GLN A 817 11.40 -3.76 34.93
C GLN A 817 12.87 -4.24 35.10
N ASN A 818 13.10 -5.51 35.41
CA ASN A 818 14.42 -6.16 35.48
C ASN A 818 14.60 -7.29 34.43
N GLY A 819 13.87 -7.24 33.31
CA GLY A 819 13.82 -8.31 32.31
C GLY A 819 13.25 -9.63 32.87
N ARG A 820 12.39 -9.57 33.90
CA ARG A 820 11.90 -10.77 34.61
C ARG A 820 11.06 -11.67 33.70
N LEU A 821 10.17 -11.07 32.90
CA LEU A 821 9.33 -11.80 31.95
C LEU A 821 10.14 -12.18 30.71
N ASP A 822 11.05 -11.33 30.23
CA ASP A 822 11.98 -11.67 29.16
C ASP A 822 12.80 -12.94 29.47
N ASN A 823 13.35 -13.03 30.69
CA ASN A 823 14.08 -14.20 31.16
C ASN A 823 13.15 -15.41 31.39
N ALA A 824 11.90 -15.19 31.80
CA ALA A 824 10.90 -16.25 31.91
C ALA A 824 10.58 -16.84 30.53
N TYR A 825 10.21 -16.02 29.54
CA TYR A 825 9.93 -16.43 28.16
C TYR A 825 11.08 -17.28 27.58
N ARG A 826 12.33 -16.81 27.71
CA ARG A 826 13.54 -17.56 27.28
C ARG A 826 13.66 -18.92 27.96
N LYS A 827 13.44 -18.98 29.27
CA LYS A 827 13.44 -20.24 30.03
C LYS A 827 12.30 -21.18 29.60
N GLY A 828 11.11 -20.64 29.30
CA GLY A 828 9.98 -21.40 28.77
C GLY A 828 10.31 -22.05 27.42
N LEU A 829 10.85 -21.27 26.48
CA LEU A 829 11.33 -21.76 25.19
C LEU A 829 12.43 -22.81 25.36
N THR A 830 13.38 -22.60 26.28
CA THR A 830 14.47 -23.56 26.57
C THR A 830 13.92 -24.91 27.02
N ILE A 831 12.92 -24.92 27.91
CA ILE A 831 12.29 -26.16 28.39
C ILE A 831 11.62 -26.93 27.24
N ILE A 832 10.96 -26.26 26.30
CA ILE A 832 10.32 -26.92 25.16
C ILE A 832 11.32 -27.34 24.08
N ASP A 833 12.36 -26.55 23.84
CA ASP A 833 13.44 -26.89 22.92
C ASP A 833 14.23 -28.12 23.40
N ASP A 834 14.55 -28.21 24.70
CA ASP A 834 15.14 -29.40 25.33
C ASP A 834 14.27 -30.65 25.17
N LEU A 835 12.94 -30.53 25.28
CA LEU A 835 12.01 -31.64 25.04
C LEU A 835 11.98 -32.04 23.57
N SER A 836 11.96 -31.07 22.64
CA SER A 836 12.00 -31.36 21.20
C SER A 836 13.29 -32.10 20.83
N ARG A 837 14.44 -31.66 21.36
CA ARG A 837 15.73 -32.32 21.15
C ARG A 837 15.75 -33.74 21.74
N GLN A 838 15.16 -33.96 22.91
CA GLN A 838 15.03 -35.29 23.51
C GLN A 838 14.09 -36.23 22.72
N ALA A 839 13.02 -35.71 22.13
CA ALA A 839 12.03 -36.50 21.40
C ALA A 839 12.40 -36.76 19.93
N THR A 840 13.04 -35.80 19.26
CA THR A 840 13.24 -35.79 17.80
C THR A 840 14.70 -35.69 17.35
N ASN A 841 15.63 -35.41 18.27
CA ASN A 841 17.03 -35.07 17.97
C ASN A 841 17.16 -33.84 17.03
N ARG A 842 16.25 -32.87 17.17
CA ARG A 842 16.23 -31.55 16.49
C ARG A 842 15.78 -30.46 17.46
N SER A 843 16.12 -29.20 17.19
CA SER A 843 15.51 -28.07 17.91
C SER A 843 13.99 -28.00 17.66
N PHE A 844 13.27 -27.30 18.53
CA PHE A 844 11.85 -26.97 18.30
C PHE A 844 11.66 -26.31 16.93
N LEU A 845 12.47 -25.29 16.61
CA LEU A 845 12.36 -24.57 15.33
C LEU A 845 12.71 -25.49 14.12
N GLU A 846 13.73 -26.34 14.21
CA GLU A 846 14.07 -27.35 13.18
C GLU A 846 12.98 -28.39 12.93
N THR A 847 12.07 -28.64 13.89
CA THR A 847 10.91 -29.52 13.67
C THR A 847 9.77 -28.83 12.90
N HIS A 848 9.74 -27.51 12.91
CA HIS A 848 8.78 -26.67 12.18
C HIS A 848 9.33 -26.11 10.86
N GLN A 849 10.54 -26.47 10.44
CA GLN A 849 11.14 -25.98 9.20
C GLN A 849 10.33 -26.41 7.95
N PRO A 850 9.84 -25.47 7.13
CA PRO A 850 9.19 -25.77 5.85
C PRO A 850 10.10 -26.52 4.87
N SER A 851 9.52 -27.34 3.99
CA SER A 851 10.28 -28.10 2.98
C SER A 851 10.57 -27.34 1.68
N GLN A 852 10.17 -26.07 1.59
CA GLN A 852 10.34 -25.19 0.43
C GLN A 852 10.94 -23.86 0.90
N THR A 853 11.66 -23.18 0.02
CA THR A 853 12.18 -21.83 0.24
C THR A 853 11.54 -20.86 -0.75
N ARG A 854 11.15 -19.66 -0.30
CA ARG A 854 10.94 -18.51 -1.18
C ARG A 854 12.27 -17.78 -1.37
N ARG A 855 12.37 -16.94 -2.39
CA ARG A 855 13.52 -16.04 -2.56
C ARG A 855 13.11 -14.60 -2.29
N ILE A 856 14.02 -13.84 -1.72
CA ILE A 856 13.93 -12.39 -1.58
C ILE A 856 14.87 -11.76 -2.61
N GLU A 857 14.29 -11.14 -3.63
CA GLU A 857 15.00 -10.32 -4.62
C GLU A 857 14.44 -8.88 -4.58
N ARG A 858 15.30 -7.86 -4.60
CA ARG A 858 14.90 -6.42 -4.61
C ARG A 858 15.86 -5.56 -5.41
N ALA A 859 15.49 -4.31 -5.72
CA ALA A 859 16.43 -3.32 -6.24
C ALA A 859 17.57 -3.06 -5.23
N PRO A 860 18.85 -2.94 -5.67
CA PRO A 860 19.97 -2.68 -4.79
C PRO A 860 19.97 -1.22 -4.31
N PHE A 861 20.01 -0.99 -2.99
CA PHE A 861 20.00 0.34 -2.38
C PHE A 861 18.75 1.16 -2.70
N ALA A 862 17.57 0.54 -2.64
CA ALA A 862 16.28 1.22 -2.81
C ALA A 862 16.24 2.57 -2.07
N SER A 863 15.73 3.60 -2.75
CA SER A 863 15.67 4.99 -2.26
C SER A 863 16.99 5.71 -1.95
N ALA A 864 18.18 5.16 -2.26
CA ALA A 864 19.45 5.86 -2.12
C ALA A 864 19.91 6.57 -3.42
N LEU A 865 20.69 7.64 -3.30
CA LEU A 865 21.32 8.30 -4.46
C LEU A 865 22.58 7.54 -4.91
N HIS A 866 22.45 6.60 -5.86
CA HIS A 866 23.55 5.76 -6.35
C HIS A 866 23.65 5.61 -7.87
N GLU A 867 24.82 5.23 -8.38
CA GLU A 867 25.02 4.94 -9.82
C GLU A 867 24.74 3.49 -10.24
N TYR A 868 24.54 2.58 -9.30
CA TYR A 868 24.18 1.18 -9.60
C TYR A 868 22.79 1.12 -10.27
N GLY A 869 22.56 0.13 -11.13
CA GLY A 869 21.30 -0.01 -11.85
C GLY A 869 20.28 -0.88 -11.10
N ASN A 870 18.99 -0.57 -11.27
CA ASN A 870 17.82 -1.17 -10.62
C ASN A 870 17.55 -2.66 -11.01
N ALA A 871 18.56 -3.41 -11.45
CA ALA A 871 18.43 -4.84 -11.71
C ALA A 871 18.36 -5.59 -10.37
N PRO A 872 17.35 -6.43 -10.13
CA PRO A 872 17.13 -7.01 -8.81
C PRO A 872 18.28 -7.91 -8.36
N ILE A 873 18.69 -7.73 -7.11
CA ILE A 873 19.69 -8.56 -6.42
C ILE A 873 19.01 -9.59 -5.53
N ASN A 874 19.49 -10.83 -5.56
CA ASN A 874 19.05 -11.88 -4.64
C ASN A 874 19.72 -11.68 -3.27
N ILE A 875 18.91 -11.41 -2.25
CA ILE A 875 19.34 -11.23 -0.86
C ILE A 875 19.57 -12.60 -0.20
N ALA A 876 18.58 -13.48 -0.29
CA ALA A 876 18.61 -14.85 0.21
C ALA A 876 17.47 -15.71 -0.37
N ASP A 877 17.69 -17.02 -0.44
CA ASP A 877 16.60 -18.00 -0.39
C ASP A 877 16.29 -18.31 1.10
N VAL A 878 15.04 -18.15 1.54
CA VAL A 878 14.58 -18.28 2.94
C VAL A 878 13.38 -19.22 3.05
N HIS A 879 13.17 -19.87 4.19
CA HIS A 879 11.97 -20.68 4.39
C HIS A 879 10.77 -19.81 4.79
N PRO A 880 9.53 -20.13 4.35
CA PRO A 880 8.32 -19.44 4.76
C PRO A 880 7.90 -19.87 6.19
N TRP A 881 8.70 -19.50 7.18
CA TRP A 881 8.57 -19.87 8.59
C TRP A 881 7.19 -19.53 9.17
N LEU A 882 6.61 -18.37 8.83
CA LEU A 882 5.31 -17.93 9.36
C LEU A 882 4.14 -18.68 8.73
N ALA A 883 4.34 -19.30 7.56
CA ALA A 883 3.38 -20.23 6.96
C ALA A 883 3.49 -21.67 7.51
N SER A 884 4.42 -21.94 8.44
CA SER A 884 4.57 -23.26 9.06
C SER A 884 3.43 -23.56 10.04
N ALA A 885 2.70 -24.64 9.78
CA ALA A 885 1.47 -24.99 10.50
C ALA A 885 1.68 -25.05 12.03
N GLY A 886 1.15 -24.04 12.72
CA GLY A 886 1.13 -23.95 14.17
C GLY A 886 2.42 -23.44 14.83
N LEU A 887 3.44 -22.99 14.09
CA LEU A 887 4.68 -22.47 14.70
C LEU A 887 4.40 -21.24 15.60
N SER A 888 3.76 -20.21 15.04
CA SER A 888 3.42 -18.98 15.75
C SER A 888 2.50 -19.23 16.94
N GLU A 889 1.46 -20.05 16.76
CA GLU A 889 0.50 -20.40 17.82
C GLU A 889 1.10 -21.23 18.96
N GLN A 890 2.06 -22.12 18.68
CA GLN A 890 2.77 -22.85 19.72
C GLN A 890 3.71 -21.91 20.49
N ILE A 891 4.45 -21.03 19.82
CA ILE A 891 5.29 -20.03 20.50
C ILE A 891 4.43 -19.09 21.34
N LYS A 892 3.36 -18.52 20.78
CA LYS A 892 2.33 -17.72 21.49
C LYS A 892 1.85 -18.44 22.75
N SER A 893 1.44 -19.70 22.62
CA SER A 893 0.96 -20.51 23.73
C SER A 893 2.05 -20.79 24.79
N ILE A 894 3.33 -20.99 24.39
CA ILE A 894 4.46 -21.13 25.33
C ILE A 894 4.69 -19.84 26.12
N LEU A 895 4.68 -18.68 25.43
CA LEU A 895 4.85 -17.36 26.07
C LEU A 895 3.72 -17.09 27.07
N LYS A 896 2.46 -17.23 26.65
CA LYS A 896 1.27 -17.02 27.51
C LYS A 896 1.23 -17.99 28.70
N TYR A 897 1.58 -19.26 28.51
CA TYR A 897 1.61 -20.23 29.62
C TYR A 897 2.72 -19.91 30.62
N THR A 898 3.89 -19.53 30.11
CA THR A 898 5.03 -19.12 30.93
C THR A 898 4.69 -17.87 31.74
N GLU A 899 4.01 -16.88 31.14
CA GLU A 899 3.50 -15.71 31.87
C GLU A 899 2.47 -16.10 32.93
N ASN A 900 1.53 -16.99 32.64
CA ASN A 900 0.54 -17.45 33.61
C ASN A 900 1.17 -18.09 34.87
N ILE A 901 2.32 -18.75 34.73
CA ILE A 901 3.08 -19.25 35.89
C ILE A 901 3.67 -18.07 36.69
N ILE A 902 4.19 -17.03 36.02
CA ILE A 902 4.71 -15.83 36.70
C ILE A 902 3.60 -15.00 37.36
N ARG A 903 2.43 -14.86 36.71
CA ARG A 903 1.19 -14.28 37.28
C ARG A 903 0.83 -14.97 38.59
N GLU A 904 0.70 -16.30 38.58
CA GLU A 904 0.40 -17.08 39.79
C GLU A 904 1.50 -16.96 40.87
N GLN A 905 2.78 -16.89 40.50
CA GLN A 905 3.89 -16.65 41.44
C GLN A 905 3.90 -15.23 42.06
N VAL A 906 3.30 -14.24 41.40
CA VAL A 906 3.15 -12.87 41.92
C VAL A 906 1.85 -12.71 42.72
N GLY A 907 0.92 -13.65 42.60
CA GLY A 907 -0.41 -13.59 43.22
C GLY A 907 -1.45 -12.88 42.36
N GLU A 908 -1.16 -12.68 41.07
CA GLU A 908 -2.12 -12.15 40.11
C GLU A 908 -3.26 -13.14 39.88
N LYS A 909 -4.49 -12.61 39.76
CA LYS A 909 -5.72 -13.40 39.67
C LYS A 909 -6.17 -13.64 38.24
N SER A 910 -5.90 -12.69 37.33
CA SER A 910 -6.19 -12.86 35.91
C SER A 910 -5.20 -13.85 35.29
N LYS A 911 -5.65 -14.55 34.25
CA LYS A 911 -4.83 -15.48 33.47
C LYS A 911 -5.09 -15.31 31.99
N LEU A 912 -4.03 -15.29 31.20
CA LEU A 912 -4.09 -15.25 29.75
C LEU A 912 -4.79 -16.49 29.19
N ARG A 913 -5.59 -16.27 28.14
CA ARG A 913 -6.50 -17.25 27.52
C ARG A 913 -6.05 -17.70 26.14
N GLY A 914 -6.74 -18.71 25.59
CA GLY A 914 -6.44 -19.29 24.27
C GLY A 914 -5.18 -20.16 24.22
N ILE A 915 -4.79 -20.82 25.32
CA ILE A 915 -3.48 -21.52 25.42
C ILE A 915 -3.57 -23.00 25.03
N ILE A 916 -3.14 -23.31 23.81
CA ILE A 916 -3.14 -24.66 23.24
C ILE A 916 -1.73 -25.28 23.33
N LEU A 917 -1.46 -25.99 24.43
CA LEU A 917 -0.21 -26.75 24.63
C LEU A 917 -0.48 -28.22 24.98
N PRO A 918 0.36 -29.17 24.52
CA PRO A 918 0.33 -30.57 24.95
C PRO A 918 0.44 -30.73 26.48
N PRO A 919 -0.22 -31.73 27.09
CA PRO A 919 -0.15 -31.96 28.54
C PRO A 919 1.27 -32.19 29.07
N GLU A 920 2.13 -32.84 28.28
CA GLU A 920 3.53 -33.09 28.61
C GLU A 920 4.33 -31.79 28.69
N TRP A 921 4.04 -30.82 27.81
CA TRP A 921 4.72 -29.52 27.78
C TRP A 921 4.28 -28.64 28.95
N LYS A 922 2.98 -28.62 29.27
CA LYS A 922 2.45 -27.95 30.48
C LYS A 922 3.14 -28.49 31.74
N THR A 923 3.14 -29.82 31.91
CA THR A 923 3.81 -30.51 33.03
C THR A 923 5.31 -30.19 33.14
N ALA A 924 6.01 -30.06 32.01
CA ALA A 924 7.43 -29.73 31.99
C ALA A 924 7.71 -28.26 32.31
N LEU A 925 6.88 -27.33 31.83
CA LEU A 925 6.95 -25.91 32.19
C LEU A 925 6.68 -25.73 33.69
N ASP A 926 5.60 -26.30 34.23
CA ASP A 926 5.27 -26.27 35.66
C ASP A 926 6.45 -26.75 36.52
N LYS A 927 7.03 -27.90 36.13
CA LYS A 927 8.20 -28.49 36.81
C LYS A 927 9.46 -27.63 36.66
N GLY A 928 9.66 -26.98 35.52
CA GLY A 928 10.81 -26.11 35.25
C GLY A 928 10.74 -24.78 35.99
N PHE A 929 9.53 -24.26 36.25
CA PHE A 929 9.29 -23.02 37.00
C PHE A 929 8.98 -23.23 38.49
N ALA A 930 8.84 -24.48 38.94
CA ALA A 930 8.70 -24.80 40.35
C ALA A 930 9.85 -24.17 41.19
N PRO A 931 9.55 -23.63 42.39
CA PRO A 931 10.56 -23.02 43.25
C PRO A 931 11.59 -24.07 43.69
N GLU A 932 12.88 -23.71 43.67
CA GLU A 932 13.93 -24.63 44.14
C GLU A 932 13.67 -25.06 45.59
N ALA A 933 13.76 -26.37 45.84
CA ALA A 933 13.71 -26.90 47.20
C ALA A 933 14.81 -26.24 48.05
N PRO A 934 14.49 -25.80 49.29
CA PRO A 934 15.36 -24.93 50.06
C PRO A 934 16.74 -25.56 50.31
N ARG A 935 17.75 -25.05 49.59
CA ARG A 935 19.16 -25.44 49.77
C ARG A 935 19.53 -25.19 51.23
N ARG A 936 20.11 -26.19 51.90
CA ARG A 936 20.40 -26.15 53.35
C ARG A 936 21.11 -24.86 53.73
N ALA A 937 20.54 -24.13 54.69
CA ALA A 937 21.08 -22.84 55.13
C ALA A 937 22.54 -22.97 55.57
N VAL A 938 23.44 -22.34 54.81
CA VAL A 938 24.83 -22.13 55.23
C VAL A 938 24.79 -21.05 56.31
N VAL A 939 24.93 -21.46 57.57
CA VAL A 939 25.01 -20.53 58.69
C VAL A 939 26.34 -19.78 58.58
N ILE A 940 26.27 -18.55 58.08
CA ILE A 940 27.41 -17.63 58.06
C ILE A 940 27.66 -17.18 59.50
N ASP A 941 28.84 -17.52 60.02
CA ASP A 941 29.31 -17.04 61.31
C ASP A 941 29.58 -15.53 61.24
N LEU A 942 28.63 -14.74 61.76
CA LEU A 942 28.67 -13.29 61.76
C LEU A 942 29.82 -12.71 62.59
N GLN A 943 30.33 -13.43 63.61
CA GLN A 943 31.52 -12.99 64.33
C GLN A 943 32.73 -13.08 63.41
N LYS A 944 32.91 -14.23 62.74
CA LYS A 944 34.04 -14.49 61.84
C LYS A 944 34.04 -13.60 60.59
N ALA A 945 32.86 -13.26 60.06
CA ALA A 945 32.71 -12.27 59.00
C ALA A 945 33.14 -10.87 59.44
N THR A 946 32.79 -10.48 60.68
CA THR A 946 33.18 -9.18 61.26
C THR A 946 34.68 -9.11 61.54
N GLU A 947 35.29 -10.20 62.02
CA GLU A 947 36.75 -10.33 62.17
C GLU A 947 37.47 -10.11 60.83
N LEU A 948 37.04 -10.78 59.75
CA LEU A 948 37.63 -10.62 58.42
C LEU A 948 37.52 -9.19 57.87
N ILE A 949 36.40 -8.50 58.09
CA ILE A 949 36.22 -7.09 57.69
C ILE A 949 37.18 -6.17 58.45
N ASN A 950 37.40 -6.41 59.75
CA ASN A 950 38.33 -5.63 60.55
C ASN A 950 39.79 -5.92 60.17
N HIS A 951 40.14 -7.19 59.91
CA HIS A 951 41.46 -7.59 59.43
C HIS A 951 41.79 -6.97 58.06
N GLY A 952 40.80 -6.91 57.15
CA GLY A 952 40.94 -6.22 55.86
C GLY A 952 41.26 -4.73 56.01
N LYS A 953 40.58 -4.03 56.92
CA LYS A 953 40.86 -2.61 57.22
C LYS A 953 42.24 -2.41 57.86
N GLU A 954 42.68 -3.32 58.71
CA GLU A 954 44.02 -3.25 59.32
C GLU A 954 45.14 -3.51 58.29
N ILE A 955 44.91 -4.39 57.32
CA ILE A 955 45.84 -4.61 56.19
C ILE A 955 45.89 -3.35 55.32
N GLN A 956 44.73 -2.76 54.97
CA GLN A 956 44.68 -1.60 54.09
C GLN A 956 45.38 -0.38 54.71
N GLY A 957 45.17 -0.13 56.01
CA GLY A 957 45.86 0.93 56.76
C GLY A 957 47.38 0.75 56.95
N ARG A 958 47.96 -0.37 56.48
CA ARG A 958 49.42 -0.61 56.49
C ARG A 958 50.10 -0.36 55.13
N PHE A 959 49.35 -0.11 54.06
CA PHE A 959 49.91 0.14 52.72
C PHE A 959 50.17 1.63 52.42
N ASP A 960 49.44 2.56 53.05
CA ASP A 960 49.47 4.00 52.74
C ASP A 960 50.70 4.75 53.34
N SER A 961 51.90 4.15 53.36
CA SER A 961 53.07 4.75 54.06
C SER A 961 54.47 4.53 53.46
N THR A 962 54.62 4.49 52.13
CA THR A 962 55.88 4.87 51.45
C THR A 962 55.69 5.29 49.98
N GLU A 963 55.99 6.56 49.69
CA GLU A 963 56.51 7.02 48.38
C GLU A 963 57.99 6.56 48.23
N PRO A 964 58.59 6.38 47.02
CA PRO A 964 58.72 7.47 46.03
C PRO A 964 58.78 7.12 44.50
N GLU A 965 58.76 8.19 43.70
CA GLU A 965 59.45 8.41 42.41
C GLU A 965 59.11 7.55 41.16
N SER A 966 58.06 7.99 40.48
CA SER A 966 58.01 8.38 39.04
C SER A 966 59.05 7.87 38.02
N GLU A 967 58.52 7.35 36.90
CA GLU A 967 59.04 7.68 35.54
C GLU A 967 57.85 7.88 34.55
N THR A 968 58.07 8.54 33.41
CA THR A 968 57.00 9.22 32.63
C THR A 968 56.61 8.58 31.30
N ILE A 969 55.34 8.72 30.89
CA ILE A 969 54.90 8.96 29.48
C ILE A 969 53.46 9.54 29.47
N PRO A 970 53.03 10.37 28.47
CA PRO A 970 52.15 11.53 28.75
C PRO A 970 50.65 11.42 28.39
N GLN A 971 49.90 12.46 28.77
CA GLN A 971 48.43 12.63 28.68
C GLN A 971 47.91 13.16 27.32
N ALA A 972 46.65 12.84 27.03
CA ALA A 972 45.65 13.64 26.30
C ALA A 972 44.25 13.06 26.62
N ALA A 973 43.11 13.78 26.66
CA ALA A 973 42.77 15.20 26.80
C ALA A 973 41.33 15.25 27.41
N PRO A 974 40.75 16.40 27.84
CA PRO A 974 39.59 16.39 28.74
C PRO A 974 38.26 16.04 28.05
N ASN A 975 37.43 15.24 28.73
CA ASN A 975 36.02 15.07 28.39
C ASN A 975 35.27 16.38 28.70
N ILE A 976 34.69 17.00 27.66
CA ILE A 976 33.79 18.14 27.81
C ILE A 976 32.41 17.60 28.24
N PRO A 977 31.78 18.10 29.31
CA PRO A 977 30.42 17.70 29.65
C PRO A 977 29.45 18.20 28.57
N LEU A 978 28.67 17.29 27.99
CA LEU A 978 27.47 17.66 27.25
C LEU A 978 26.44 18.22 28.24
N PRO A 979 25.73 19.31 27.92
CA PRO A 979 24.77 19.92 28.82
C PRO A 979 23.53 19.02 28.98
N GLU A 980 23.06 18.86 30.23
CA GLU A 980 21.74 18.30 30.49
C GLU A 980 20.67 19.27 29.94
N ILE A 981 19.84 18.77 29.03
CA ILE A 981 18.64 19.47 28.56
C ILE A 981 17.44 18.76 29.18
N GLU A 982 16.69 19.46 30.02
CA GLU A 982 15.46 18.92 30.59
C GLU A 982 14.44 18.61 29.48
N VAL A 983 14.14 17.33 29.27
CA VAL A 983 13.09 16.91 28.35
C VAL A 983 11.73 17.22 28.99
N ILE A 984 11.17 18.37 28.62
CA ILE A 984 9.82 18.78 29.01
C ILE A 984 8.83 17.77 28.42
N LYS A 985 8.29 16.89 29.29
CA LYS A 985 7.25 15.93 28.91
C LYS A 985 5.97 16.68 28.48
N PRO A 986 5.41 16.43 27.29
CA PRO A 986 4.06 16.90 26.98
C PRO A 986 3.04 16.18 27.86
N ALA A 987 2.09 16.92 28.42
CA ALA A 987 1.00 16.36 29.22
C ALA A 987 -0.16 15.93 28.30
N ALA A 988 -0.38 14.62 28.17
CA ALA A 988 -1.54 14.07 27.47
C ALA A 988 -2.83 14.28 28.28
N ILE A 989 -3.97 14.31 27.60
CA ILE A 989 -5.30 14.48 28.21
C ILE A 989 -5.85 13.11 28.58
N SER A 990 -5.68 12.68 29.83
CA SER A 990 -6.35 11.49 30.36
C SER A 990 -7.82 11.77 30.65
N ILE A 991 -8.68 10.77 30.40
CA ILE A 991 -9.88 10.59 31.22
C ILE A 991 -9.38 10.42 32.66
N GLN A 992 -9.87 11.24 33.59
CA GLN A 992 -9.39 11.17 34.97
C GLN A 992 -9.93 9.91 35.63
N HIS A 993 -9.05 8.93 35.85
CA HIS A 993 -9.26 7.80 36.75
C HIS A 993 -9.93 8.31 38.05
N PRO A 994 -11.09 7.76 38.45
CA PRO A 994 -11.86 8.28 39.59
C PRO A 994 -10.99 8.45 40.84
N ALA A 995 -11.12 9.60 41.52
CA ALA A 995 -10.22 9.99 42.61
C ALA A 995 -10.28 9.05 43.83
N ASP A 996 -11.37 8.28 43.96
CA ASP A 996 -11.60 7.31 45.04
C ASP A 996 -11.31 5.84 44.63
N ALA A 997 -10.92 5.58 43.38
CA ALA A 997 -10.64 4.22 42.90
C ALA A 997 -9.21 3.74 43.28
N PRO A 998 -8.98 2.43 43.45
CA PRO A 998 -7.64 1.86 43.63
C PRO A 998 -6.81 1.94 42.34
N SER A 999 -5.53 2.34 42.44
CA SER A 999 -4.62 2.59 41.31
C SER A 999 -4.11 1.33 40.56
N HIS A 1000 -4.94 0.30 40.46
CA HIS A 1000 -4.71 -0.94 39.69
C HIS A 1000 -5.97 -1.39 38.91
N LEU A 1001 -7.05 -0.60 38.99
CA LEU A 1001 -8.29 -0.77 38.23
C LEU A 1001 -8.43 0.41 37.27
N LEU A 1002 -9.19 0.26 36.20
CA LEU A 1002 -9.48 1.33 35.23
C LEU A 1002 -8.22 1.98 34.65
N SER A 1003 -7.17 1.17 34.46
CA SER A 1003 -5.80 1.58 34.14
C SER A 1003 -5.58 1.83 32.65
N GLN A 1004 -6.28 1.09 31.78
CA GLN A 1004 -6.15 1.14 30.32
C GLN A 1004 -7.48 1.58 29.65
N LEU A 1005 -8.18 2.54 30.27
CA LEU A 1005 -9.48 3.04 29.81
C LEU A 1005 -9.44 3.61 28.39
N ALA A 1006 -8.34 4.25 27.98
CA ALA A 1006 -8.24 4.87 26.65
C ALA A 1006 -8.03 3.82 25.55
N GLU A 1007 -7.21 2.82 25.84
CA GLU A 1007 -6.87 1.69 25.00
C GLU A 1007 -8.10 0.79 24.79
N VAL A 1008 -8.82 0.44 25.87
CA VAL A 1008 -10.06 -0.34 25.80
C VAL A 1008 -11.18 0.46 25.12
N GLN A 1009 -11.28 1.78 25.35
CA GLN A 1009 -12.18 2.65 24.59
C GLN A 1009 -11.88 2.63 23.08
N ALA A 1010 -10.62 2.61 22.67
CA ALA A 1010 -10.24 2.54 21.26
C ALA A 1010 -10.64 1.20 20.61
N VAL A 1011 -10.66 0.09 21.35
CA VAL A 1011 -11.20 -1.20 20.87
C VAL A 1011 -12.71 -1.14 20.67
N ILE A 1012 -13.46 -0.64 21.66
CA ILE A 1012 -14.93 -0.54 21.61
C ILE A 1012 -15.39 0.43 20.52
N GLY A 1013 -14.70 1.58 20.38
CA GLY A 1013 -14.94 2.60 19.37
C GLY A 1013 -16.26 3.33 19.55
N ASN A 1014 -17.34 2.81 18.96
CA ASN A 1014 -18.67 3.43 19.00
C ASN A 1014 -19.57 2.73 20.04
N PHE A 1015 -19.87 3.42 21.14
CA PHE A 1015 -20.71 2.94 22.24
C PHE A 1015 -22.20 2.73 21.86
N ASP A 1016 -22.70 3.34 20.78
CA ASP A 1016 -24.01 3.04 20.20
C ASP A 1016 -23.95 1.88 19.17
N GLY A 1017 -22.76 1.39 18.86
CA GLY A 1017 -22.47 0.43 17.78
C GLY A 1017 -22.84 -1.04 18.10
N PRO A 1018 -22.66 -1.95 17.12
CA PRO A 1018 -22.89 -3.38 17.32
C PRO A 1018 -21.87 -3.99 18.30
N VAL A 1019 -20.63 -3.52 18.30
CA VAL A 1019 -19.55 -3.94 19.23
C VAL A 1019 -19.97 -3.74 20.69
N ALA A 1020 -20.40 -2.53 21.05
CA ALA A 1020 -20.85 -2.22 22.41
C ALA A 1020 -22.08 -3.05 22.82
N LYS A 1021 -23.01 -3.31 21.89
CA LYS A 1021 -24.19 -4.18 22.14
C LYS A 1021 -23.81 -5.65 22.36
N LEU A 1022 -22.81 -6.15 21.63
CA LEU A 1022 -22.26 -7.50 21.82
C LEU A 1022 -21.58 -7.63 23.19
N LEU A 1023 -20.76 -6.66 23.57
CA LEU A 1023 -20.09 -6.63 24.88
C LEU A 1023 -21.09 -6.48 26.04
N HIS A 1024 -22.13 -5.64 25.90
CA HIS A 1024 -23.19 -5.50 26.90
C HIS A 1024 -24.01 -6.79 27.05
N ALA A 1025 -24.30 -7.50 25.96
CA ALA A 1025 -24.99 -8.80 26.00
C ALA A 1025 -24.12 -9.95 26.56
N LEU A 1026 -22.80 -9.85 26.46
CA LEU A 1026 -21.86 -10.73 27.17
C LEU A 1026 -21.80 -10.38 28.66
N MET A 1027 -21.72 -9.09 29.01
CA MET A 1027 -21.74 -8.57 30.39
C MET A 1027 -22.99 -9.03 31.15
N GLU A 1028 -24.18 -8.88 30.57
CA GLU A 1028 -25.46 -9.38 31.12
C GLU A 1028 -25.47 -10.91 31.35
N GLN A 1029 -24.65 -11.67 30.61
CA GLN A 1029 -24.48 -13.11 30.74
C GLN A 1029 -23.25 -13.50 31.59
N ASN A 1030 -22.74 -12.59 32.43
CA ASN A 1030 -21.55 -12.78 33.29
C ASN A 1030 -20.25 -12.98 32.50
N TRP A 1031 -20.11 -12.23 31.41
CA TRP A 1031 -18.95 -12.19 30.52
C TRP A 1031 -18.73 -13.45 29.67
N GLN A 1032 -19.71 -14.36 29.62
CA GLN A 1032 -19.64 -15.61 28.86
C GLN A 1032 -20.99 -16.04 28.26
N ALA A 1033 -21.05 -16.30 26.95
CA ALA A 1033 -22.27 -16.78 26.28
C ALA A 1033 -21.98 -17.68 25.07
N PRO A 1034 -22.85 -18.67 24.75
CA PRO A 1034 -22.77 -19.41 23.50
C PRO A 1034 -23.21 -18.53 22.33
N ALA A 1035 -22.57 -18.68 21.17
CA ALA A 1035 -22.83 -17.85 19.98
C ALA A 1035 -24.32 -17.79 19.59
N SER A 1036 -25.07 -18.89 19.74
CA SER A 1036 -26.52 -18.96 19.45
C SER A 1036 -27.39 -18.03 20.30
N ASN A 1037 -26.94 -17.60 21.48
CA ASN A 1037 -27.65 -16.61 22.29
C ASN A 1037 -27.39 -15.18 21.79
N LEU A 1038 -26.22 -14.96 21.19
CA LEU A 1038 -25.79 -13.64 20.70
C LEU A 1038 -26.41 -13.33 19.33
N GLU A 1039 -26.66 -14.35 18.50
CA GLU A 1039 -27.43 -14.24 17.24
C GLU A 1039 -28.81 -13.58 17.43
N THR A 1040 -29.48 -13.82 18.57
CA THR A 1040 -30.77 -13.17 18.88
C THR A 1040 -30.68 -11.70 19.28
N VAL A 1041 -29.47 -11.18 19.59
CA VAL A 1041 -29.25 -9.78 19.98
C VAL A 1041 -28.96 -8.88 18.77
N LEU A 1042 -28.25 -9.40 17.76
CA LEU A 1042 -27.86 -8.68 16.54
C LEU A 1042 -28.42 -9.36 15.27
N PRO A 1043 -29.76 -9.46 15.12
CA PRO A 1043 -30.37 -10.17 14.01
C PRO A 1043 -30.01 -9.54 12.65
N GLY A 1044 -29.39 -10.34 11.78
CA GLY A 1044 -28.98 -9.93 10.43
C GLY A 1044 -27.53 -9.42 10.31
N GLN A 1045 -26.72 -9.52 11.37
CA GLN A 1045 -25.27 -9.26 11.32
C GLN A 1045 -24.46 -10.56 11.45
N PHE A 1046 -23.32 -10.63 10.77
CA PHE A 1046 -22.39 -11.75 10.88
C PHE A 1046 -21.50 -11.57 12.12
N ILE A 1047 -21.92 -12.10 13.26
CA ILE A 1047 -21.29 -11.78 14.55
C ILE A 1047 -19.83 -12.27 14.63
N ASN A 1048 -19.45 -13.34 13.93
CA ASN A 1048 -18.05 -13.76 13.82
C ASN A 1048 -17.16 -12.65 13.24
N VAL A 1049 -17.63 -11.92 12.21
CA VAL A 1049 -16.87 -10.80 11.61
C VAL A 1049 -16.72 -9.63 12.60
N LEU A 1050 -17.71 -9.41 13.48
CA LEU A 1050 -17.61 -8.45 14.58
C LEU A 1050 -16.63 -8.91 15.67
N LEU A 1051 -16.51 -10.22 15.92
CA LEU A 1051 -15.54 -10.77 16.87
C LEU A 1051 -14.11 -10.69 16.31
N ASP A 1052 -13.93 -10.96 15.01
CA ASP A 1052 -12.65 -10.79 14.30
C ASP A 1052 -12.21 -9.31 14.32
N ASP A 1053 -13.12 -8.36 14.06
CA ASP A 1053 -12.90 -6.91 14.17
C ASP A 1053 -12.50 -6.46 15.60
N ILE A 1054 -13.26 -6.88 16.62
CA ILE A 1054 -12.95 -6.58 18.03
C ILE A 1054 -11.57 -7.10 18.41
N ASN A 1055 -11.25 -8.35 18.04
CA ASN A 1055 -9.97 -8.96 18.39
C ASN A 1055 -8.80 -8.37 17.59
N GLY A 1056 -8.99 -8.00 16.33
CA GLY A 1056 -8.00 -7.27 15.53
C GLY A 1056 -7.58 -5.97 16.22
N ARG A 1057 -8.55 -5.10 16.55
CA ARG A 1057 -8.31 -3.86 17.30
C ARG A 1057 -7.66 -4.12 18.67
N ALA A 1058 -7.99 -5.25 19.33
CA ALA A 1058 -7.40 -5.59 20.62
C ALA A 1058 -5.91 -5.95 20.53
N TYR A 1059 -5.47 -6.66 19.49
CA TYR A 1059 -4.03 -6.87 19.23
C TYR A 1059 -3.29 -5.53 19.02
N ASP A 1060 -3.94 -4.55 18.39
CA ASP A 1060 -3.36 -3.22 18.19
C ASP A 1060 -3.32 -2.36 19.45
N GLN A 1061 -4.38 -2.31 20.25
CA GLN A 1061 -4.46 -1.42 21.41
C GLN A 1061 -3.88 -2.04 22.69
N VAL A 1062 -4.17 -3.32 22.97
CA VAL A 1062 -3.81 -3.99 24.24
C VAL A 1062 -2.85 -5.20 24.06
N GLY A 1063 -2.59 -5.64 22.83
CA GLY A 1063 -1.55 -6.64 22.51
C GLY A 1063 -2.00 -8.10 22.53
N ASP A 1064 -3.29 -8.36 22.82
CA ASP A 1064 -3.90 -9.69 22.83
C ASP A 1064 -5.40 -9.59 22.45
N ALA A 1065 -6.02 -10.72 22.12
CA ALA A 1065 -7.45 -10.80 21.87
C ALA A 1065 -8.29 -10.45 23.12
N LEU A 1066 -9.46 -9.84 22.91
CA LEU A 1066 -10.39 -9.44 23.96
C LEU A 1066 -11.43 -10.54 24.28
N ILE A 1067 -11.87 -11.26 23.24
CA ILE A 1067 -12.91 -12.30 23.32
C ILE A 1067 -12.34 -13.62 22.79
N PHE A 1068 -12.46 -14.69 23.58
CA PHE A 1068 -11.98 -16.03 23.26
C PHE A 1068 -13.14 -17.00 23.05
N ASP A 1069 -13.06 -17.88 22.06
CA ASP A 1069 -13.95 -19.05 21.93
C ASP A 1069 -13.32 -20.24 22.68
N GLU A 1070 -13.96 -20.67 23.77
CA GLU A 1070 -13.56 -21.81 24.58
C GLU A 1070 -14.74 -22.79 24.67
N ASP A 1071 -14.58 -23.98 24.09
CA ASP A 1071 -15.60 -25.04 24.02
C ASP A 1071 -16.98 -24.59 23.44
N GLY A 1072 -17.01 -23.57 22.57
CA GLY A 1072 -18.23 -23.01 21.97
C GLY A 1072 -18.92 -21.94 22.84
N LEU A 1073 -18.25 -21.48 23.91
CA LEU A 1073 -18.61 -20.31 24.69
C LEU A 1073 -17.65 -19.17 24.36
N TRP A 1074 -18.21 -18.00 24.06
CA TRP A 1074 -17.42 -16.77 23.89
C TRP A 1074 -17.24 -16.09 25.23
N ILE A 1075 -15.99 -15.86 25.62
CA ILE A 1075 -15.59 -15.38 26.95
C ILE A 1075 -14.73 -14.12 26.81
N VAL A 1076 -15.13 -13.02 27.46
CA VAL A 1076 -14.31 -11.80 27.53
C VAL A 1076 -13.18 -12.01 28.55
N THR A 1077 -11.93 -11.69 28.20
CA THR A 1077 -10.76 -11.85 29.10
C THR A 1077 -10.93 -11.13 30.43
N GLU A 1078 -10.47 -11.72 31.53
CA GLU A 1078 -10.46 -11.12 32.88
C GLU A 1078 -9.71 -9.78 32.94
N ASP A 1079 -8.65 -9.61 32.13
CA ASP A 1079 -7.72 -8.47 32.24
C ASP A 1079 -8.37 -7.09 31.95
N TYR A 1080 -9.52 -7.03 31.28
CA TYR A 1080 -10.13 -5.77 30.82
C TYR A 1080 -11.62 -5.61 31.19
N ARG A 1081 -12.17 -6.46 32.06
CA ARG A 1081 -13.61 -6.43 32.38
C ARG A 1081 -14.02 -5.16 33.11
N ASP A 1082 -13.21 -4.67 34.04
CA ASP A 1082 -13.49 -3.43 34.78
C ASP A 1082 -13.43 -2.20 33.87
N GLU A 1083 -12.45 -2.14 32.96
CA GLU A 1083 -12.42 -1.09 31.92
C GLU A 1083 -13.68 -1.12 31.02
N ILE A 1084 -14.14 -2.31 30.57
CA ILE A 1084 -15.33 -2.44 29.72
C ILE A 1084 -16.63 -2.11 30.49
N GLU A 1085 -16.79 -2.63 31.71
CA GLU A 1085 -17.96 -2.41 32.57
C GLU A 1085 -18.15 -0.92 32.86
N TYR A 1086 -17.08 -0.25 33.28
CA TYR A 1086 -17.10 1.18 33.55
C TYR A 1086 -17.49 2.01 32.31
N LEU A 1087 -16.90 1.70 31.14
CA LEU A 1087 -17.17 2.42 29.88
C LEU A 1087 -18.59 2.17 29.34
N LEU A 1088 -19.18 0.99 29.56
CA LEU A 1088 -20.56 0.70 29.16
C LEU A 1088 -21.59 1.35 30.08
N GLU A 1089 -21.35 1.41 31.40
CA GLU A 1089 -22.26 2.01 32.37
C GLU A 1089 -22.19 3.55 32.40
N HIS A 1090 -21.01 4.16 32.27
CA HIS A 1090 -20.79 5.59 32.51
C HIS A 1090 -20.83 6.44 31.23
N GLN A 1091 -21.92 6.31 30.46
CA GLN A 1091 -22.15 7.08 29.24
C GLN A 1091 -22.51 8.56 29.54
N GLU A 1092 -21.51 9.38 29.84
CA GLU A 1092 -21.70 10.84 29.96
C GLU A 1092 -22.09 11.47 28.62
N THR A 1093 -23.08 12.37 28.65
CA THR A 1093 -23.53 13.09 27.44
C THR A 1093 -22.52 14.18 27.05
N PRO A 1094 -22.07 14.24 25.77
CA PRO A 1094 -20.84 14.95 25.40
C PRO A 1094 -20.97 16.48 25.49
N SER A 1095 -20.18 17.10 26.38
CA SER A 1095 -20.18 18.56 26.62
C SER A 1095 -18.91 19.28 26.11
N THR A 1096 -18.65 19.17 24.81
CA THR A 1096 -17.77 20.03 23.97
C THR A 1096 -16.44 20.58 24.53
N SER A 1097 -15.35 19.92 24.09
CA SER A 1097 -14.08 20.54 23.63
C SER A 1097 -13.05 21.03 24.68
N PRO A 1098 -11.72 20.97 24.37
CA PRO A 1098 -11.11 20.79 23.04
C PRO A 1098 -10.13 19.60 22.90
N ALA A 1099 -9.80 19.24 21.66
CA ALA A 1099 -8.68 18.37 21.34
C ALA A 1099 -7.33 19.10 21.45
N ILE A 1100 -6.29 18.35 21.80
CA ILE A 1100 -4.87 18.68 21.57
C ILE A 1100 -4.26 17.43 20.95
N ASP A 1101 -3.64 17.57 19.78
CA ASP A 1101 -3.07 16.44 19.06
C ASP A 1101 -1.78 15.92 19.70
N THR A 1102 -1.73 14.63 20.00
CA THR A 1102 -0.50 13.84 20.09
C THR A 1102 -0.76 12.50 19.40
N PRO A 1103 0.21 11.94 18.65
CA PRO A 1103 -0.10 10.98 17.59
C PRO A 1103 -0.29 9.55 18.10
N SER A 1104 -1.52 9.05 18.00
CA SER A 1104 -1.83 7.62 18.03
C SER A 1104 -1.46 6.98 16.68
N THR A 1105 -0.82 5.81 16.71
CA THR A 1105 -0.55 5.01 15.51
C THR A 1105 -1.88 4.57 14.86
N PRO A 1106 -2.04 4.61 13.52
CA PRO A 1106 -3.36 4.40 12.91
C PRO A 1106 -3.75 2.90 12.88
N VAL A 1107 -4.86 2.54 13.52
CA VAL A 1107 -5.52 1.23 13.34
C VAL A 1107 -6.51 1.32 12.20
N ALA A 1108 -6.33 0.47 11.18
CA ALA A 1108 -7.08 0.47 9.94
C ALA A 1108 -8.60 0.54 10.20
N THR A 1109 -9.23 1.64 9.77
CA THR A 1109 -10.69 1.80 9.87
C THR A 1109 -11.38 0.89 8.85
N ASP A 1110 -12.65 0.52 9.03
CA ASP A 1110 -13.41 -0.36 8.11
C ASP A 1110 -13.30 0.00 6.61
N ALA A 1111 -13.05 1.27 6.29
CA ALA A 1111 -12.81 1.72 4.93
C ALA A 1111 -11.56 1.08 4.27
N TYR A 1112 -10.49 0.84 5.03
CA TYR A 1112 -9.11 0.57 4.58
C TYR A 1112 -8.76 -0.93 4.43
N VAL A 1113 -9.58 -1.84 4.96
CA VAL A 1113 -9.32 -3.30 5.00
C VAL A 1113 -8.98 -3.91 3.63
N GLU A 1114 -9.51 -3.33 2.55
CA GLU A 1114 -9.29 -3.75 1.16
C GLU A 1114 -7.86 -3.54 0.64
N LEU A 1115 -7.00 -2.80 1.37
CA LEU A 1115 -5.63 -2.47 0.95
C LEU A 1115 -4.55 -3.43 1.47
N GLY A 1116 -4.86 -4.24 2.49
CA GLY A 1116 -3.84 -4.87 3.33
C GLY A 1116 -3.28 -3.93 4.40
N GLU A 1117 -2.47 -4.49 5.30
CA GLU A 1117 -2.09 -3.88 6.59
C GLU A 1117 -1.20 -2.63 6.41
N GLU A 1118 -0.11 -2.77 5.65
CA GLU A 1118 0.90 -1.72 5.40
C GLU A 1118 0.33 -0.51 4.62
N LEU A 1119 -0.36 -0.78 3.50
CA LEU A 1119 -1.01 0.24 2.68
C LEU A 1119 -2.22 0.88 3.37
N GLY A 1120 -2.95 0.12 4.21
CA GLY A 1120 -4.03 0.63 5.05
C GLY A 1120 -3.52 1.63 6.08
N ALA A 1121 -2.46 1.29 6.81
CA ALA A 1121 -1.81 2.18 7.77
C ALA A 1121 -1.23 3.43 7.09
N PHE A 1122 -0.57 3.29 5.92
CA PHE A 1122 -0.07 4.41 5.13
C PHE A 1122 -1.19 5.39 4.77
N ALA A 1123 -2.27 4.88 4.17
CA ALA A 1123 -3.40 5.67 3.72
C ALA A 1123 -4.14 6.37 4.87
N GLN A 1124 -4.12 5.80 6.08
CA GLN A 1124 -4.76 6.40 7.25
C GLN A 1124 -3.89 7.47 7.95
N ALA A 1125 -2.56 7.43 7.78
CA ALA A 1125 -1.66 8.51 8.22
C ALA A 1125 -1.72 9.74 7.29
N MET A 1126 -2.03 9.52 6.00
CA MET A 1126 -2.19 10.56 4.99
C MET A 1126 -3.39 11.48 5.26
N LYS A 1127 -3.21 12.78 5.01
CA LYS A 1127 -4.20 13.85 5.17
C LYS A 1127 -4.55 14.44 3.80
N ALA A 1128 -5.64 15.21 3.68
CA ALA A 1128 -6.07 15.78 2.39
C ALA A 1128 -4.94 16.44 1.59
N HIS A 1129 -4.13 17.31 2.21
CA HIS A 1129 -2.97 17.96 1.59
C HIS A 1129 -1.83 17.00 1.20
N HIS A 1130 -1.67 15.88 1.91
CA HIS A 1130 -0.72 14.81 1.54
C HIS A 1130 -1.22 14.04 0.31
N TRP A 1131 -2.53 13.78 0.24
CA TRP A 1131 -3.18 13.19 -0.94
C TRP A 1131 -3.16 14.12 -2.17
N GLU A 1132 -3.41 15.43 -1.98
CA GLU A 1132 -3.27 16.45 -3.03
C GLU A 1132 -1.84 16.53 -3.57
N ALA A 1133 -0.84 16.47 -2.69
CA ALA A 1133 0.57 16.49 -3.09
C ALA A 1133 0.98 15.21 -3.81
N LEU A 1134 0.60 14.03 -3.31
CA LEU A 1134 0.81 12.76 -4.00
C LEU A 1134 0.12 12.74 -5.39
N ALA A 1135 -1.09 13.30 -5.49
CA ALA A 1135 -1.78 13.50 -6.77
C ALA A 1135 -1.04 14.48 -7.69
N ALA A 1136 -0.48 15.57 -7.17
CA ALA A 1136 0.31 16.52 -7.96
C ALA A 1136 1.62 15.92 -8.49
N LEU A 1137 2.23 15.02 -7.71
CA LEU A 1137 3.45 14.29 -8.06
C LEU A 1137 3.18 13.24 -9.14
N LEU A 1138 2.19 12.36 -8.92
CA LEU A 1138 1.76 11.36 -9.91
C LEU A 1138 1.23 11.98 -11.21
N ALA A 1139 0.71 13.21 -11.16
CA ALA A 1139 0.25 13.93 -12.35
C ALA A 1139 1.37 14.52 -13.23
N GLY A 1140 2.61 14.63 -12.74
CA GLY A 1140 3.78 15.00 -13.56
C GLY A 1140 3.86 16.47 -14.05
N VAL A 1141 2.93 17.36 -13.68
CA VAL A 1141 2.79 18.71 -14.28
C VAL A 1141 2.87 19.82 -13.24
N ASP A 1142 3.77 20.78 -13.46
CA ASP A 1142 4.02 21.95 -12.60
C ASP A 1142 4.24 21.61 -11.12
N ILE A 1143 4.84 20.43 -10.85
CA ILE A 1143 4.97 19.79 -9.54
C ILE A 1143 5.46 20.78 -8.48
N ASN A 1144 6.61 21.44 -8.67
CA ASN A 1144 7.16 22.39 -7.70
C ASN A 1144 6.18 23.53 -7.35
N ALA A 1145 5.52 24.10 -8.36
CA ALA A 1145 4.56 25.19 -8.15
C ALA A 1145 3.28 24.69 -7.44
N ARG A 1146 2.85 23.46 -7.71
CA ARG A 1146 1.73 22.81 -7.01
C ARG A 1146 2.07 22.46 -5.56
N LEU A 1147 3.21 21.81 -5.31
CA LEU A 1147 3.68 21.50 -3.96
C LEU A 1147 3.87 22.77 -3.14
N GLU A 1148 4.46 23.84 -3.71
CA GLU A 1148 4.51 25.14 -3.03
C GLU A 1148 3.13 25.72 -2.74
N ALA A 1149 2.14 25.57 -3.62
CA ALA A 1149 0.80 26.09 -3.42
C ALA A 1149 0.04 25.32 -2.32
N ILE A 1150 0.07 23.99 -2.36
CA ILE A 1150 -0.53 23.11 -1.34
C ILE A 1150 0.16 23.35 0.01
N ALA A 1151 1.50 23.35 0.03
CA ALA A 1151 2.26 23.60 1.25
C ALA A 1151 2.00 25.00 1.83
N ARG A 1152 1.94 26.05 1.00
CA ARG A 1152 1.51 27.39 1.45
C ARG A 1152 0.10 27.38 2.05
N GLY A 1153 -0.81 26.58 1.49
CA GLY A 1153 -2.17 26.36 1.97
C GLY A 1153 -2.23 25.80 3.40
N VAL A 1154 -1.32 24.89 3.77
CA VAL A 1154 -1.19 24.33 5.13
C VAL A 1154 -0.02 24.90 5.96
N HIS A 1155 0.59 25.99 5.50
CA HIS A 1155 1.71 26.68 6.13
C HIS A 1155 3.00 25.84 6.31
N LEU A 1156 3.21 24.86 5.44
CA LEU A 1156 4.45 24.08 5.28
C LEU A 1156 5.32 24.66 4.14
N THR A 1157 6.54 24.13 3.97
CA THR A 1157 7.32 24.29 2.73
C THR A 1157 7.03 23.13 1.77
N ALA A 1158 7.30 23.31 0.47
CA ALA A 1158 7.15 22.25 -0.53
C ALA A 1158 7.97 20.99 -0.16
N SER A 1159 9.20 21.19 0.35
CA SER A 1159 9.99 20.12 0.97
C SER A 1159 9.22 19.47 2.12
N ARG A 1160 8.83 20.23 3.16
CA ARG A 1160 8.20 19.68 4.37
C ARG A 1160 6.89 18.91 4.10
N LEU A 1161 6.21 19.18 2.98
CA LEU A 1161 5.05 18.43 2.53
C LEU A 1161 5.39 17.08 1.85
N VAL A 1162 6.47 17.03 1.06
CA VAL A 1162 7.02 15.78 0.48
C VAL A 1162 7.69 14.94 1.57
N ASP A 1163 8.45 15.60 2.45
CA ASP A 1163 9.01 15.06 3.67
C ASP A 1163 7.94 14.31 4.48
N ASP A 1164 6.77 14.94 4.75
CA ASP A 1164 5.70 14.31 5.54
C ASP A 1164 5.13 13.06 4.85
N ILE A 1165 4.90 13.06 3.53
CA ILE A 1165 4.41 11.85 2.81
C ILE A 1165 5.42 10.70 2.95
N ASN A 1166 6.70 10.98 2.72
CA ASN A 1166 7.76 9.99 2.85
C ASN A 1166 7.95 9.54 4.31
N ASP A 1167 7.68 10.39 5.30
CA ASP A 1167 7.68 9.98 6.71
C ASP A 1167 6.53 9.03 7.03
N PHE A 1168 5.35 9.17 6.42
CA PHE A 1168 4.31 8.15 6.57
C PHE A 1168 4.72 6.85 5.87
N ALA A 1169 5.18 6.92 4.62
CA ALA A 1169 5.60 5.74 3.83
C ALA A 1169 6.68 4.93 4.56
N LEU A 1170 7.74 5.58 5.05
CA LEU A 1170 8.82 4.92 5.80
C LEU A 1170 8.31 4.20 7.07
N ASN A 1171 7.31 4.76 7.74
CA ASN A 1171 6.78 4.23 8.99
C ASN A 1171 5.73 3.12 8.79
N THR A 1172 5.24 2.89 7.56
CA THR A 1172 4.13 1.93 7.30
C THR A 1172 4.37 0.98 6.12
N LEU A 1173 5.10 1.40 5.09
CA LEU A 1173 5.51 0.61 3.92
C LEU A 1173 6.98 0.16 4.01
N GLY A 1174 7.76 0.76 4.92
CA GLY A 1174 9.18 0.46 5.13
C GLY A 1174 10.16 1.20 4.21
N ASP A 1175 9.69 1.81 3.12
CA ASP A 1175 10.49 2.60 2.18
C ASP A 1175 9.88 4.00 1.93
N ILE A 1176 10.63 4.86 1.24
CA ILE A 1176 10.22 6.21 0.83
C ILE A 1176 9.92 6.25 -0.66
N VAL A 1177 8.90 7.02 -1.04
CA VAL A 1177 8.17 6.78 -2.31
C VAL A 1177 8.20 7.98 -3.27
N ILE A 1178 8.79 9.12 -2.88
CA ILE A 1178 8.89 10.34 -3.70
C ILE A 1178 10.31 10.95 -3.65
N ASP A 1179 11.17 10.58 -4.60
CA ASP A 1179 12.53 11.14 -4.78
C ASP A 1179 12.50 12.68 -4.76
N SER A 1180 13.12 13.25 -3.72
CA SER A 1180 13.23 14.70 -3.48
C SER A 1180 14.64 15.25 -3.77
N GLY A 1181 15.49 14.48 -4.46
CA GLY A 1181 16.88 14.78 -4.76
C GLY A 1181 17.05 15.43 -6.14
N ALA A 1182 16.06 15.22 -7.00
CA ALA A 1182 15.86 15.91 -8.26
C ALA A 1182 15.54 17.41 -8.09
N ASP A 1183 15.73 18.19 -9.15
CA ASP A 1183 15.33 19.62 -9.22
C ASP A 1183 13.80 19.81 -9.16
N THR A 1184 13.04 18.72 -9.24
CA THR A 1184 11.58 18.63 -9.11
C THR A 1184 11.23 17.25 -8.56
N PRO A 1185 10.56 17.11 -7.39
CA PRO A 1185 10.33 15.80 -6.80
C PRO A 1185 9.46 14.88 -7.66
N MET A 1186 9.72 13.57 -7.65
CA MET A 1186 9.05 12.57 -8.48
C MET A 1186 8.77 11.29 -7.69
N VAL A 1187 7.72 10.55 -8.05
CA VAL A 1187 7.47 9.21 -7.47
C VAL A 1187 8.49 8.21 -8.05
N GLU A 1188 9.07 7.34 -7.21
CA GLU A 1188 10.01 6.31 -7.64
C GLU A 1188 9.33 5.30 -8.58
N GLU A 1189 10.02 4.86 -9.64
CA GLU A 1189 9.39 4.14 -10.77
C GLU A 1189 8.68 2.83 -10.35
N GLU A 1190 9.13 2.17 -9.29
CA GLU A 1190 8.54 0.94 -8.76
C GLU A 1190 7.27 1.18 -7.92
N ASP A 1191 7.13 2.36 -7.30
CA ASP A 1191 5.95 2.72 -6.50
C ASP A 1191 4.83 3.40 -7.31
N ILE A 1192 5.11 3.91 -8.52
CA ILE A 1192 4.12 4.64 -9.34
C ILE A 1192 2.82 3.84 -9.50
N GLU A 1193 2.88 2.53 -9.80
CA GLU A 1193 1.68 1.73 -9.99
C GLU A 1193 0.92 1.51 -8.66
N GLY A 1194 1.62 1.17 -7.59
CA GLY A 1194 1.04 0.97 -6.25
C GLY A 1194 0.38 2.23 -5.70
N LEU A 1195 1.10 3.37 -5.72
CA LEU A 1195 0.59 4.67 -5.29
C LEU A 1195 -0.54 5.18 -6.19
N THR A 1196 -0.51 4.89 -7.49
CA THR A 1196 -1.63 5.24 -8.39
C THR A 1196 -2.88 4.45 -8.02
N GLN A 1197 -2.77 3.13 -7.78
CA GLN A 1197 -3.89 2.32 -7.31
C GLN A 1197 -4.40 2.78 -5.93
N LEU A 1198 -3.50 3.16 -5.03
CA LEU A 1198 -3.84 3.75 -3.73
C LEU A 1198 -4.57 5.10 -3.86
N LEU A 1199 -4.15 5.96 -4.79
CA LEU A 1199 -4.79 7.24 -5.07
C LEU A 1199 -6.19 7.05 -5.69
N VAL A 1200 -6.37 6.06 -6.58
CA VAL A 1200 -7.70 5.64 -7.08
C VAL A 1200 -8.58 5.22 -5.92
N TRP A 1201 -8.04 4.38 -5.02
CA TRP A 1201 -8.75 3.89 -3.84
C TRP A 1201 -9.13 5.05 -2.90
N ALA A 1202 -8.21 5.96 -2.57
CA ALA A 1202 -8.46 7.10 -1.67
C ALA A 1202 -9.48 8.09 -2.27
N SER A 1203 -9.44 8.29 -3.60
CA SER A 1203 -10.48 9.01 -4.35
C SER A 1203 -11.85 8.34 -4.20
N SER A 1204 -11.92 7.01 -4.26
CA SER A 1204 -13.18 6.27 -4.16
C SER A 1204 -13.84 6.35 -2.78
N LYS A 1205 -13.03 6.54 -1.72
CA LYS A 1205 -13.46 6.73 -0.33
C LYS A 1205 -13.67 8.20 0.04
N SER A 1206 -13.48 9.13 -0.90
CA SER A 1206 -13.59 10.59 -0.71
C SER A 1206 -12.64 11.17 0.35
N LEU A 1207 -11.39 10.69 0.40
CA LEU A 1207 -10.33 11.18 1.31
C LEU A 1207 -9.55 12.39 0.76
N LEU A 1208 -9.84 12.79 -0.47
CA LEU A 1208 -9.40 14.04 -1.11
C LEU A 1208 -10.42 15.16 -0.88
N GLU A 1209 -9.99 16.30 -0.36
CA GLU A 1209 -10.72 17.58 -0.51
C GLU A 1209 -10.41 18.18 -1.91
N LEU A 1210 -11.34 18.95 -2.51
CA LEU A 1210 -11.33 19.37 -3.94
C LEU A 1210 -11.92 20.78 -4.21
#